data_AF-S4RZM3-F1
#
_entry.id   AF-S4RZM3-F1
#
_cell.length_a   1.000
_cell.length_b   1.000
_cell.length_c   1.000
_cell.angle_alpha   90.00
_cell.angle_beta   90.00
_cell.angle_gamma   90.00
#
_symmetry.space_group_name_H-M   'P 1'
#
loop_
_entity.id
_entity.type
_entity.pdbx_description
1 polymer ?
#
loop_
_entity_poly.entity_id
_entity_poly.type
_entity_poly.pdbx_seq_one_letter_code
_entity_poly.pdbx_strand_id
1 'polypeptide(L)'
;PQPISATPCKIVEADALSAMSRAQSRQCKEELAAVVCLHQQGRLMPEELPRTCPLKDFMSTGVMRPGDRARRDVARSPVRVAFVLAVHGRASRQLLQMFRAIYHASHFYYIHVDKRSNYLYKQVLVLAQRYENVRVTSWRMSTIWGGASLLTMYLRAMSDLMAMDDWPWDFFINLSGSDYPIRSNNELVAFLTKYKDKNFLKSHGRETEKFIKKQGLNRVFHECDEHMWRVGERKMPAGIAIDGGSDWFAVTRQFVSYIIHSKSRLVSQLKQFYAFALLPAESFFHTLLVNSEHCATLVDNNLRMTNWNRKLGCKCQYKHIVDWCGCSPNDFKMHDLPRFQQLTRPTFFARKFEAVVSQGVLTSLDAALFGGPPPPSGPSLQAYWENAYDERTDSSASLGDAALTIYQGLFRLGLAQNAHQTPRSGSSLCSYEPVGHPTAAHIYFSADRFQGILVQQRASHSASRHEEVLETWAYPSNHYKVYNSTLLPRLQKMEVGTDWDPKERVFRNFGGLLGPWEQPVAVQHWVPGANVTVTVVWLDPAGVIAASYDAPVRGDLLVTLYRPPLRLPLRPGAWSVRLLVRWRPVAEVLFMVCPLAFLDGQPMTKEKAAYAHMGPPQNKYLEQSFQGLRRVLKLPVENTGQQEANEHALLTDKALWAWIENLISRFWVLADTCSVSESSVRLGCQSLPPCRQSVWSSHYPDPKSELGPVQLNGTIR
;
A
#
# COMPACT_ATOMS: atom_id res chain seq x y z
N PRO A 1 17.30 11.13 18.76
CA PRO A 1 18.67 10.62 18.55
C PRO A 1 19.69 11.62 19.10
N GLN A 2 20.54 11.20 20.04
CA GLN A 2 21.72 12.01 20.38
C GLN A 2 22.67 12.04 19.16
N PRO A 3 23.37 13.16 18.90
CA PRO A 3 24.35 13.21 17.82
C PRO A 3 25.42 12.15 18.05
N ILE A 4 25.60 11.26 17.07
CA ILE A 4 26.62 10.21 17.10
C ILE A 4 27.97 10.90 16.88
N SER A 5 28.62 11.32 17.96
CA SER A 5 29.97 11.89 17.91
C SER A 5 30.98 10.76 17.89
N ALA A 6 31.67 10.58 16.76
CA ALA A 6 32.71 9.58 16.60
C ALA A 6 34.02 10.26 16.15
N THR A 7 35.15 9.77 16.66
CA THR A 7 36.47 10.14 16.14
C THR A 7 36.61 9.59 14.71
N PRO A 8 37.05 10.39 13.73
CA PRO A 8 37.23 9.92 12.36
C PRO A 8 38.15 8.69 12.29
N CYS A 9 37.82 7.76 11.40
CA CYS A 9 38.57 6.52 11.16
C CYS A 9 38.72 6.27 9.65
N LYS A 10 39.59 5.31 9.29
CA LYS A 10 39.71 4.85 7.91
C LYS A 10 38.66 3.77 7.63
N ILE A 11 37.67 4.10 6.82
CA ILE A 11 36.61 3.17 6.40
C ILE A 11 37.11 2.30 5.24
N VAL A 12 37.06 0.98 5.41
CA VAL A 12 37.58 0.01 4.42
C VAL A 12 36.55 -1.06 4.05
N GLU A 13 35.46 -1.19 4.81
CA GLU A 13 34.41 -2.16 4.57
C GLU A 13 33.64 -1.84 3.29
N ALA A 14 33.56 -2.80 2.36
CA ALA A 14 32.89 -2.63 1.07
C ALA A 14 31.41 -2.23 1.21
N ASP A 15 30.71 -2.81 2.20
CA ASP A 15 29.31 -2.49 2.50
C ASP A 15 29.14 -1.01 2.91
N ALA A 16 29.99 -0.53 3.82
CA ALA A 16 30.00 0.87 4.25
C ALA A 16 30.30 1.83 3.10
N LEU A 17 31.32 1.54 2.29
CA LEU A 17 31.68 2.35 1.12
C LEU A 17 30.53 2.41 0.10
N SER A 18 29.86 1.28 -0.16
CA SER A 18 28.70 1.22 -1.04
C SER A 18 27.50 1.99 -0.49
N ALA A 19 27.25 1.95 0.82
CA ALA A 19 26.19 2.72 1.47
C ALA A 19 26.47 4.22 1.34
N MET A 20 27.68 4.68 1.69
CA MET A 20 28.07 6.08 1.62
C MET A 20 28.05 6.65 0.19
N SER A 21 28.36 5.83 -0.83
CA SER A 21 28.30 6.27 -2.23
C SER A 21 26.87 6.46 -2.75
N ARG A 22 25.91 5.69 -2.20
CA ARG A 22 24.49 5.72 -2.60
C ARG A 22 23.64 6.67 -1.77
N ALA A 23 24.04 6.96 -0.53
CA ALA A 23 23.35 7.91 0.35
C ALA A 23 23.25 9.29 -0.31
N GLN A 24 22.10 9.93 -0.18
CA GLN A 24 21.78 11.16 -0.90
C GLN A 24 22.19 12.39 -0.10
N SER A 25 21.83 12.43 1.19
CA SER A 25 22.11 13.57 2.05
C SER A 25 23.53 13.51 2.64
N ARG A 26 24.12 14.69 2.83
CA ARG A 26 25.40 14.83 3.53
C ARG A 26 25.29 14.31 4.97
N GLN A 27 24.18 14.60 5.64
CA GLN A 27 23.92 14.15 7.00
C GLN A 27 23.96 12.61 7.10
N CYS A 28 23.27 11.90 6.21
CA CYS A 28 23.26 10.43 6.21
C CYS A 28 24.68 9.87 5.96
N LYS A 29 25.49 10.49 5.09
CA LYS A 29 26.90 10.10 4.91
C LYS A 29 27.74 10.27 6.17
N GLU A 30 27.56 11.38 6.89
CA GLU A 30 28.25 11.65 8.16
C GLU A 30 27.82 10.67 9.25
N GLU A 31 26.53 10.36 9.36
CA GLU A 31 26.00 9.36 10.29
C GLU A 31 26.53 7.95 9.98
N LEU A 32 26.52 7.54 8.71
CA LEU A 32 27.06 6.24 8.29
C LEU A 32 28.55 6.12 8.65
N ALA A 33 29.35 7.15 8.36
CA ALA A 33 30.76 7.17 8.72
C ALA A 33 30.96 7.04 10.24
N ALA A 34 30.18 7.78 11.04
CA ALA A 34 30.27 7.74 12.49
C ALA A 34 29.91 6.37 13.07
N VAL A 35 28.84 5.73 12.57
CA VAL A 35 28.42 4.38 12.98
C VAL A 35 29.50 3.36 12.67
N VAL A 36 30.08 3.40 11.46
CA VAL A 36 31.14 2.49 11.04
C VAL A 36 32.37 2.65 11.92
N CYS A 37 32.80 3.89 12.19
CA CYS A 37 33.95 4.14 13.04
C CYS A 37 33.75 3.65 14.48
N LEU A 38 32.57 3.88 15.07
CA LEU A 38 32.26 3.34 16.40
C LEU A 38 32.25 1.82 16.42
N HIS A 39 31.79 1.18 15.34
CA HIS A 39 31.79 -0.27 15.22
C HIS A 39 33.21 -0.84 15.12
N GLN A 40 34.06 -0.27 14.25
CA GLN A 40 35.47 -0.67 14.13
C GLN A 40 36.25 -0.51 15.44
N GLN A 41 35.89 0.48 16.26
CA GLN A 41 36.49 0.72 17.57
C GLN A 41 35.96 -0.21 18.68
N GLY A 42 35.01 -1.10 18.38
CA GLY A 42 34.38 -1.97 19.39
C GLY A 42 33.47 -1.23 20.39
N ARG A 43 33.02 -0.02 20.05
CA ARG A 43 32.25 0.86 20.94
C ARG A 43 30.75 0.91 20.64
N LEU A 44 30.32 0.28 19.54
CA LEU A 44 28.92 0.33 19.10
C LEU A 44 28.05 -0.80 19.67
N MET A 45 28.58 -2.03 19.69
CA MET A 45 27.83 -3.26 19.96
C MET A 45 28.29 -3.90 21.27
N PRO A 46 27.37 -4.44 22.09
CA PRO A 46 27.76 -5.23 23.27
C PRO A 46 28.34 -6.59 22.85
N GLU A 47 29.43 -7.01 23.49
CA GLU A 47 30.04 -8.33 23.24
C GLU A 47 29.44 -9.45 24.10
N GLU A 48 29.01 -9.13 25.32
CA GLU A 48 28.40 -10.07 26.26
C GLU A 48 27.24 -9.41 26.99
N LEU A 49 26.16 -10.15 27.22
CA LEU A 49 24.97 -9.70 27.93
C LEU A 49 24.61 -10.65 29.08
N PRO A 50 24.15 -10.12 30.23
CA PRO A 50 23.72 -10.96 31.33
C PRO A 50 22.35 -11.59 31.04
N ARG A 51 22.20 -12.88 31.37
CA ARG A 51 20.90 -13.56 31.40
C ARG A 51 20.39 -13.63 32.84
N THR A 52 19.18 -13.10 33.06
CA THR A 52 18.52 -13.09 34.38
C THR A 52 17.35 -14.07 34.48
N CYS A 53 17.04 -14.79 33.40
CA CYS A 53 16.03 -15.84 33.40
C CYS A 53 16.45 -16.99 34.36
N PRO A 54 15.60 -17.36 35.34
CA PRO A 54 15.91 -18.45 36.29
C PRO A 54 15.81 -19.86 35.67
N LEU A 55 15.25 -19.99 34.46
CA LEU A 55 15.09 -21.26 33.77
C LEU A 55 16.40 -21.68 33.09
N LYS A 56 16.89 -22.88 33.45
CA LYS A 56 18.12 -23.49 32.91
C LYS A 56 17.98 -23.89 31.44
N ASP A 57 16.79 -24.32 31.01
CA ASP A 57 16.49 -24.75 29.64
C ASP A 57 15.42 -23.88 28.97
N PHE A 58 15.44 -23.82 27.63
CA PHE A 58 14.38 -23.23 26.81
C PHE A 58 13.13 -24.11 26.85
N MET A 59 12.38 -24.06 27.96
CA MET A 59 11.07 -24.70 28.02
C MET A 59 10.04 -23.76 27.41
N SER A 60 9.67 -24.02 26.16
CA SER A 60 8.39 -23.57 25.61
C SER A 60 7.32 -24.10 26.56
N THR A 61 6.64 -23.21 27.27
CA THR A 61 5.37 -23.59 27.89
C THR A 61 4.49 -24.09 26.73
N GLY A 62 4.04 -25.35 26.82
CA GLY A 62 3.47 -26.08 25.70
C GLY A 62 2.32 -25.34 25.01
N VAL A 63 2.06 -25.71 23.76
CA VAL A 63 0.91 -25.22 22.98
C VAL A 63 -0.38 -25.49 23.78
N MET A 64 -0.99 -24.45 24.33
CA MET A 64 -2.25 -24.56 25.09
C MET A 64 -3.35 -25.13 24.18
N ARG A 65 -3.90 -26.28 24.58
CA ARG A 65 -5.02 -26.93 23.90
C ARG A 65 -6.35 -26.39 24.45
N PRO A 66 -7.42 -26.33 23.65
CA PRO A 66 -8.76 -26.08 24.18
C PRO A 66 -9.15 -27.26 25.08
N GLY A 67 -9.28 -27.05 26.41
CA GLY A 67 -9.78 -28.10 27.32
C GLY A 67 -9.13 -28.23 28.70
N ASP A 68 -8.11 -27.45 29.06
CA ASP A 68 -7.52 -27.53 30.42
C ASP A 68 -8.56 -27.16 31.49
N ARG A 69 -8.92 -28.16 32.31
CA ARG A 69 -9.99 -28.14 33.32
C ARG A 69 -9.74 -27.05 34.37
N ALA A 70 -10.80 -26.30 34.66
CA ALA A 70 -10.84 -25.20 35.60
C ALA A 70 -10.44 -25.62 37.02
N ARG A 71 -9.43 -24.95 37.59
CA ARG A 71 -9.35 -24.75 39.04
C ARG A 71 -10.24 -23.55 39.36
N ARG A 72 -11.15 -23.72 40.33
CA ARG A 72 -12.18 -22.76 40.79
C ARG A 72 -11.79 -21.29 40.53
N ASP A 73 -12.52 -20.66 39.62
CA ASP A 73 -12.35 -19.26 39.24
C ASP A 73 -12.70 -18.35 40.42
N VAL A 74 -11.70 -17.71 41.01
CA VAL A 74 -11.90 -16.41 41.66
C VAL A 74 -12.29 -15.45 40.54
N ALA A 75 -13.44 -14.77 40.66
CA ALA A 75 -13.90 -13.82 39.66
C ALA A 75 -12.82 -12.75 39.38
N ARG A 76 -12.09 -12.90 38.27
CA ARG A 76 -11.06 -11.94 37.84
C ARG A 76 -11.73 -10.79 37.11
N SER A 77 -11.29 -9.56 37.40
CA SER A 77 -11.77 -8.39 36.68
C SER A 77 -11.42 -8.48 35.18
N PRO A 78 -12.35 -8.13 34.27
CA PRO A 78 -12.08 -8.13 32.85
C PRO A 78 -10.88 -7.25 32.50
N VAL A 79 -10.01 -7.75 31.61
CA VAL A 79 -8.86 -6.97 31.16
C VAL A 79 -9.28 -5.81 30.25
N ARG A 80 -8.50 -4.73 30.31
CA ARG A 80 -8.57 -3.61 29.36
C ARG A 80 -7.36 -3.64 28.45
N VAL A 81 -7.59 -3.44 27.16
CA VAL A 81 -6.54 -3.52 26.14
C VAL A 81 -6.15 -2.11 25.69
N ALA A 82 -4.85 -1.84 25.61
CA ALA A 82 -4.29 -0.74 24.84
C ALA A 82 -3.90 -1.25 23.45
N PHE A 83 -4.73 -0.92 22.45
CA PHE A 83 -4.44 -1.17 21.05
C PHE A 83 -3.53 -0.09 20.50
N VAL A 84 -2.34 -0.47 20.02
CA VAL A 84 -1.45 0.43 19.30
C VAL A 84 -1.57 0.16 17.81
N LEU A 85 -2.18 1.11 17.10
CA LEU A 85 -2.41 1.02 15.66
C LEU A 85 -1.28 1.74 14.93
N ALA A 86 -0.44 0.98 14.21
CA ALA A 86 0.63 1.52 13.37
C ALA A 86 0.15 1.52 11.90
N VAL A 87 -0.28 2.69 11.40
CA VAL A 87 -0.99 2.82 10.13
C VAL A 87 -0.29 3.74 9.14
N HIS A 88 -0.44 3.45 7.85
CA HIS A 88 0.10 4.22 6.72
C HIS A 88 -0.76 3.99 5.47
N GLY A 89 -0.51 4.77 4.41
CA GLY A 89 -1.19 4.63 3.12
C GLY A 89 -2.48 5.45 3.04
N ARG A 90 -3.43 4.97 2.21
CA ARG A 90 -4.64 5.71 1.84
C ARG A 90 -5.96 5.06 2.29
N ALA A 91 -5.92 3.82 2.78
CA ALA A 91 -7.08 2.99 3.12
C ALA A 91 -7.82 3.43 4.40
N SER A 92 -8.22 4.70 4.47
CA SER A 92 -8.90 5.30 5.63
C SER A 92 -10.22 4.60 5.94
N ARG A 93 -11.06 4.34 4.95
CA ARG A 93 -12.36 3.67 5.15
C ARG A 93 -12.22 2.25 5.70
N GLN A 94 -11.24 1.48 5.22
CA GLN A 94 -10.95 0.16 5.78
C GLN A 94 -10.45 0.26 7.23
N LEU A 95 -9.60 1.24 7.54
CA LEU A 95 -9.17 1.48 8.92
C LEU A 95 -10.37 1.78 9.83
N LEU A 96 -11.31 2.62 9.39
CA LEU A 96 -12.52 2.92 10.16
C LEU A 96 -13.41 1.67 10.34
N GLN A 97 -13.56 0.84 9.29
CA GLN A 97 -14.30 -0.42 9.38
C GLN A 97 -13.67 -1.39 10.39
N MET A 98 -12.34 -1.54 10.38
CA MET A 98 -11.62 -2.37 11.35
C MET A 98 -11.72 -1.79 12.76
N PHE A 99 -11.52 -0.47 12.91
CA PHE A 99 -11.64 0.22 14.18
C PHE A 99 -13.02 0.00 14.80
N ARG A 100 -14.09 0.11 14.00
CA ARG A 100 -15.46 -0.16 14.42
C ARG A 100 -15.63 -1.58 14.97
N ALA A 101 -15.03 -2.57 14.32
CA ALA A 101 -15.10 -3.97 14.74
C ALA A 101 -14.36 -4.27 16.05
N ILE A 102 -13.26 -3.56 16.35
CA ILE A 102 -12.48 -3.77 17.58
C ILE A 102 -12.89 -2.85 18.74
N TYR A 103 -13.68 -1.81 18.47
CA TYR A 103 -13.99 -0.78 19.44
C TYR A 103 -14.86 -1.30 20.59
N HIS A 104 -14.44 -0.97 21.81
CA HIS A 104 -15.21 -1.06 23.04
C HIS A 104 -14.79 0.08 23.98
N ALA A 105 -15.74 0.65 24.71
CA ALA A 105 -15.54 1.80 25.61
C ALA A 105 -14.55 1.53 26.77
N SER A 106 -14.33 0.27 27.14
CA SER A 106 -13.39 -0.11 28.21
C SER A 106 -11.92 -0.18 27.77
N HIS A 107 -11.65 -0.15 26.47
CA HIS A 107 -10.30 -0.28 25.91
C HIS A 107 -9.74 1.08 25.51
N PHE A 108 -8.49 1.10 25.09
CA PHE A 108 -7.77 2.31 24.71
C PHE A 108 -7.13 2.15 23.35
N TYR A 109 -7.15 3.20 22.53
CA TYR A 109 -6.63 3.16 21.15
C TYR A 109 -5.60 4.26 20.98
N TYR A 110 -4.33 3.87 20.82
CA TYR A 110 -3.24 4.80 20.57
C TYR A 110 -2.72 4.64 19.15
N ILE A 111 -2.92 5.66 18.32
CA ILE A 111 -2.75 5.55 16.87
C ILE A 111 -1.49 6.31 16.44
N HIS A 112 -0.52 5.59 15.88
CA HIS A 112 0.61 6.16 15.17
C HIS A 112 0.32 6.15 13.67
N VAL A 113 0.46 7.31 13.03
CA VAL A 113 0.36 7.44 11.58
C VAL A 113 1.72 7.81 11.01
N ASP A 114 2.20 7.03 10.03
CA ASP A 114 3.48 7.27 9.34
C ASP A 114 3.59 8.73 8.87
N LYS A 115 4.77 9.33 9.06
CA LYS A 115 5.04 10.74 8.75
C LYS A 115 4.72 11.12 7.30
N ARG A 116 4.78 10.17 6.37
CA ARG A 116 4.50 10.37 4.93
C ARG A 116 3.02 10.31 4.58
N SER A 117 2.17 9.79 5.47
CA SER A 117 0.73 9.55 5.21
C SER A 117 -0.15 10.68 5.78
N ASN A 118 0.01 11.91 5.27
CA ASN A 118 -0.69 13.08 5.82
C ASN A 118 -2.22 13.05 5.65
N TYR A 119 -2.73 12.55 4.51
CA TYR A 119 -4.15 12.31 4.32
C TYR A 119 -4.73 11.43 5.43
N LEU A 120 -4.13 10.27 5.65
CA LEU A 120 -4.58 9.33 6.68
C LEU A 120 -4.47 9.92 8.08
N TYR A 121 -3.42 10.70 8.35
CA TYR A 121 -3.25 11.39 9.63
C TYR A 121 -4.42 12.35 9.90
N LYS A 122 -4.83 13.13 8.90
CA LYS A 122 -6.00 14.01 9.01
C LYS A 122 -7.29 13.23 9.30
N GLN A 123 -7.50 12.09 8.64
CA GLN A 123 -8.68 11.24 8.90
C GLN A 123 -8.67 10.67 10.32
N VAL A 124 -7.49 10.24 10.80
CA VAL A 124 -7.31 9.70 12.16
C VAL A 124 -7.50 10.76 13.24
N LEU A 125 -7.13 12.02 13.00
CA LEU A 125 -7.41 13.12 13.92
C LEU A 125 -8.92 13.34 14.11
N VAL A 126 -9.69 13.29 13.02
CA VAL A 126 -11.17 13.40 13.08
C VAL A 126 -11.77 12.22 13.87
N LEU A 127 -11.26 11.00 13.64
CA LEU A 127 -11.63 9.83 14.43
C LEU A 127 -11.37 10.04 15.93
N ALA A 128 -10.17 10.50 16.30
CA ALA A 128 -9.77 10.65 17.70
C ALA A 128 -10.59 11.71 18.45
N GLN A 129 -11.05 12.75 17.77
CA GLN A 129 -11.91 13.78 18.36
C GLN A 129 -13.29 13.24 18.78
N ARG A 130 -13.72 12.10 18.24
CA ARG A 130 -15.06 11.54 18.49
C ARG A 130 -15.15 10.69 19.76
N TYR A 131 -14.02 10.17 20.26
CA TYR A 131 -14.02 9.20 21.37
C TYR A 131 -12.91 9.52 22.38
N GLU A 132 -13.27 9.61 23.66
CA GLU A 132 -12.34 9.99 24.74
C GLU A 132 -11.20 8.95 24.95
N ASN A 133 -11.47 7.69 24.65
CA ASN A 133 -10.52 6.57 24.77
C ASN A 133 -9.65 6.36 23.52
N VAL A 134 -9.59 7.35 22.62
CA VAL A 134 -8.77 7.33 21.40
C VAL A 134 -7.79 8.51 21.42
N ARG A 135 -6.50 8.23 21.23
CA ARG A 135 -5.44 9.25 21.15
C ARG A 135 -4.55 8.99 19.95
N VAL A 136 -4.00 10.06 19.39
CA VAL A 136 -3.03 10.00 18.29
C VAL A 136 -1.67 10.38 18.84
N THR A 137 -0.60 9.73 18.39
CA THR A 137 0.75 10.11 18.81
C THR A 137 1.05 11.55 18.42
N SER A 138 1.58 12.35 19.36
CA SER A 138 2.03 13.73 19.09
C SER A 138 3.27 13.79 18.19
N TRP A 139 3.95 12.66 18.05
CA TRP A 139 5.13 12.46 17.23
C TRP A 139 4.84 11.44 16.12
N ARG A 140 5.52 11.57 14.99
CA ARG A 140 5.35 10.68 13.82
C ARG A 140 6.73 10.33 13.24
N MET A 141 6.98 9.04 13.07
CA MET A 141 8.17 8.51 12.41
C MET A 141 7.84 8.03 10.99
N SER A 142 8.84 8.01 10.12
CA SER A 142 8.76 7.35 8.80
C SER A 142 9.12 5.88 9.02
N THR A 143 8.10 5.03 9.25
CA THR A 143 8.29 3.63 9.61
C THR A 143 8.42 2.79 8.35
N ILE A 144 9.59 2.88 7.71
CA ILE A 144 9.90 2.11 6.49
C ILE A 144 9.88 0.60 6.76
N TRP A 145 9.65 -0.19 5.71
CA TRP A 145 9.70 -1.65 5.84
C TRP A 145 11.09 -2.08 6.33
N GLY A 146 11.13 -2.90 7.39
CA GLY A 146 12.39 -3.36 7.99
C GLY A 146 13.14 -2.34 8.84
N GLY A 147 12.69 -1.08 8.90
CA GLY A 147 13.38 0.01 9.58
C GLY A 147 13.52 -0.19 11.09
N ALA A 148 14.62 0.34 11.64
CA ALA A 148 14.86 0.45 13.08
C ALA A 148 13.83 1.36 13.80
N SER A 149 13.28 2.33 13.06
CA SER A 149 12.25 3.24 13.52
C SER A 149 10.97 2.55 14.01
N LEU A 150 10.64 1.35 13.51
CA LEU A 150 9.45 0.61 13.98
C LEU A 150 9.58 0.18 15.46
N LEU A 151 10.73 -0.33 15.88
CA LEU A 151 10.97 -0.64 17.29
C LEU A 151 10.99 0.64 18.13
N THR A 152 11.63 1.70 17.62
CA THR A 152 11.67 3.00 18.30
C THR A 152 10.25 3.56 18.52
N MET A 153 9.38 3.43 17.52
CA MET A 153 7.97 3.79 17.60
C MET A 153 7.26 2.98 18.71
N TYR A 154 7.40 1.65 18.73
CA TYR A 154 6.76 0.84 19.78
C TYR A 154 7.27 1.17 21.19
N LEU A 155 8.59 1.35 21.36
CA LEU A 155 9.16 1.71 22.66
C LEU A 155 8.66 3.08 23.14
N ARG A 156 8.52 4.05 22.23
CA ARG A 156 7.99 5.37 22.57
C ARG A 156 6.49 5.32 22.89
N ALA A 157 5.70 4.58 22.11
CA ALA A 157 4.28 4.38 22.39
C ALA A 157 4.05 3.66 23.74
N MET A 158 4.87 2.65 24.06
CA MET A 158 4.87 1.99 25.36
C MET A 158 5.22 2.95 26.50
N SER A 159 6.22 3.83 26.30
CA SER A 159 6.57 4.87 27.27
C SER A 159 5.43 5.85 27.49
N ASP A 160 4.79 6.33 26.43
CA ASP A 160 3.67 7.26 26.50
C ASP A 160 2.49 6.61 27.25
N LEU A 161 2.13 5.37 26.90
CA LEU A 161 1.07 4.61 27.56
C LEU A 161 1.34 4.32 29.05
N MET A 162 2.61 4.18 29.44
CA MET A 162 2.99 4.03 30.85
C MET A 162 2.89 5.34 31.64
N ALA A 163 2.96 6.49 30.97
CA ALA A 163 2.83 7.82 31.56
C ALA A 163 1.38 8.36 31.59
N MET A 164 0.44 7.68 30.91
CA MET A 164 -0.98 8.03 30.92
C MET A 164 -1.68 7.36 32.12
N ASP A 165 -1.67 8.04 33.27
CA ASP A 165 -2.28 7.52 34.51
C ASP A 165 -3.80 7.28 34.40
N ASP A 166 -4.46 8.04 33.52
CA ASP A 166 -5.89 7.96 33.27
C ASP A 166 -6.30 6.75 32.41
N TRP A 167 -5.35 6.03 31.82
CA TRP A 167 -5.56 4.84 31.00
C TRP A 167 -5.01 3.59 31.70
N PRO A 168 -5.78 2.87 32.54
CA PRO A 168 -5.24 1.79 33.34
C PRO A 168 -5.39 0.44 32.61
N TRP A 169 -4.73 0.32 31.47
CA TRP A 169 -4.71 -0.88 30.62
C TRP A 169 -3.95 -2.06 31.26
N ASP A 170 -4.19 -3.27 30.75
CA ASP A 170 -3.58 -4.52 31.22
C ASP A 170 -2.72 -5.20 30.14
N PHE A 171 -3.11 -5.08 28.87
CA PHE A 171 -2.40 -5.64 27.72
C PHE A 171 -2.11 -4.58 26.66
N PHE A 172 -0.93 -4.68 26.05
CA PHE A 172 -0.55 -3.99 24.82
C PHE A 172 -0.76 -4.94 23.64
N ILE A 173 -1.48 -4.51 22.61
CA ILE A 173 -1.67 -5.26 21.36
C ILE A 173 -1.38 -4.34 20.18
N ASN A 174 -0.44 -4.72 19.31
CA ASN A 174 -0.18 -3.99 18.07
C ASN A 174 -1.01 -4.49 16.89
N LEU A 175 -1.55 -3.58 16.08
CA LEU A 175 -2.26 -3.87 14.83
C LEU A 175 -1.83 -2.90 13.72
N SER A 176 -1.91 -3.32 12.47
CA SER A 176 -1.82 -2.43 11.30
C SER A 176 -3.20 -2.09 10.75
N GLY A 177 -3.26 -1.17 9.77
CA GLY A 177 -4.48 -0.93 8.98
C GLY A 177 -4.92 -2.12 8.10
N SER A 178 -4.12 -3.20 8.06
CA SER A 178 -4.38 -4.42 7.28
C SER A 178 -4.65 -5.66 8.15
N ASP A 179 -4.78 -5.48 9.46
CA ASP A 179 -5.25 -6.52 10.38
C ASP A 179 -6.79 -6.48 10.47
N TYR A 180 -7.42 -7.59 10.85
CA TYR A 180 -8.85 -7.64 11.16
C TYR A 180 -9.13 -8.67 12.27
N PRO A 181 -10.09 -8.43 13.18
CA PRO A 181 -10.49 -9.46 14.14
C PRO A 181 -11.12 -10.67 13.44
N ILE A 182 -10.90 -11.86 13.98
CA ILE A 182 -11.53 -13.12 13.56
C ILE A 182 -12.32 -13.80 14.68
N ARG A 183 -12.45 -13.10 15.82
CA ARG A 183 -13.20 -13.48 17.02
C ARG A 183 -13.78 -12.21 17.66
N SER A 184 -14.83 -12.37 18.44
CA SER A 184 -15.48 -11.24 19.12
C SER A 184 -14.59 -10.63 20.22
N ASN A 185 -14.85 -9.37 20.56
CA ASN A 185 -14.20 -8.70 21.69
C ASN A 185 -14.41 -9.46 23.01
N ASN A 186 -15.60 -10.04 23.22
CA ASN A 186 -15.92 -10.79 24.43
C ASN A 186 -15.04 -12.05 24.56
N GLU A 187 -14.83 -12.79 23.47
CA GLU A 187 -13.92 -13.94 23.46
C GLU A 187 -12.47 -13.51 23.74
N LEU A 188 -12.02 -12.39 23.17
CA LEU A 188 -10.67 -11.86 23.41
C LEU A 188 -10.48 -11.50 24.88
N VAL A 189 -11.41 -10.72 25.45
CA VAL A 189 -11.34 -10.29 26.85
C VAL A 189 -11.41 -11.48 27.79
N ALA A 190 -12.28 -12.46 27.55
CA ALA A 190 -12.37 -13.68 28.35
C ALA A 190 -11.04 -14.46 28.34
N PHE A 191 -10.45 -14.65 27.15
CA PHE A 191 -9.18 -15.35 27.00
C PHE A 191 -8.02 -14.64 27.71
N LEU A 192 -7.87 -13.33 27.49
CA LEU A 192 -6.80 -12.55 28.10
C LEU A 192 -6.98 -12.39 29.62
N THR A 193 -8.21 -12.36 30.12
CA THR A 193 -8.49 -12.34 31.57
C THR A 193 -8.06 -13.64 32.24
N LYS A 194 -8.29 -14.78 31.58
CA LYS A 194 -7.80 -16.09 32.06
C LYS A 194 -6.28 -16.14 32.13
N TYR A 195 -5.58 -15.56 31.14
CA TYR A 195 -4.13 -15.60 31.00
C TYR A 195 -3.45 -14.25 31.22
N LYS A 196 -3.94 -13.47 32.19
CA LYS A 196 -3.53 -12.08 32.44
C LYS A 196 -2.03 -11.90 32.76
N ASP A 197 -1.35 -12.97 33.17
CA ASP A 197 0.08 -13.02 33.51
C ASP A 197 0.97 -13.51 32.35
N LYS A 198 0.42 -13.78 31.16
CA LYS A 198 1.15 -14.38 30.03
C LYS A 198 1.44 -13.40 28.89
N ASN A 199 2.60 -13.56 28.27
CA ASN A 199 3.05 -12.79 27.11
C ASN A 199 3.00 -13.68 25.85
N PHE A 200 2.35 -13.18 24.80
CA PHE A 200 2.01 -13.92 23.58
C PHE A 200 2.89 -13.46 22.41
N LEU A 201 3.97 -14.19 22.17
CA LEU A 201 4.93 -13.97 21.08
C LEU A 201 5.06 -15.25 20.28
N LYS A 202 5.23 -15.17 18.96
CA LYS A 202 5.42 -16.36 18.11
C LYS A 202 6.85 -16.46 17.64
N SER A 203 7.57 -17.51 18.04
CA SER A 203 8.95 -17.77 17.63
C SER A 203 9.01 -18.47 16.27
N HIS A 204 10.18 -18.38 15.62
CA HIS A 204 10.46 -18.99 14.33
C HIS A 204 10.57 -20.52 14.41
N GLY A 205 10.77 -21.10 15.60
CA GLY A 205 10.96 -22.53 15.83
C GLY A 205 12.39 -22.89 16.20
N ARG A 206 12.93 -23.98 15.63
CA ARG A 206 14.15 -24.65 16.15
C ARG A 206 15.47 -24.30 15.45
N GLU A 207 15.46 -23.62 14.29
CA GLU A 207 16.68 -23.33 13.50
C GLU A 207 17.27 -21.91 13.76
N THR A 208 17.75 -21.63 14.98
CA THR A 208 18.15 -20.27 15.40
C THR A 208 19.28 -19.67 14.57
N GLU A 209 20.34 -20.41 14.24
CA GLU A 209 21.43 -19.87 13.41
C GLU A 209 20.96 -19.45 12.01
N LYS A 210 20.07 -20.24 11.41
CA LYS A 210 19.48 -19.95 10.11
C LYS A 210 18.56 -18.73 10.19
N PHE A 211 17.83 -18.59 11.29
CA PHE A 211 17.04 -17.39 11.57
C PHE A 211 17.94 -16.15 11.66
N ILE A 212 19.01 -16.18 12.47
CA ILE A 212 19.98 -15.08 12.61
C ILE A 212 20.52 -14.65 11.24
N LYS A 213 20.95 -15.61 10.41
CA LYS A 213 21.49 -15.33 9.07
C LYS A 213 20.42 -14.76 8.13
N LYS A 214 19.19 -15.30 8.13
CA LYS A 214 18.11 -14.84 7.23
C LYS A 214 17.55 -13.48 7.59
N GLN A 215 17.50 -13.15 8.88
CA GLN A 215 17.08 -11.84 9.37
C GLN A 215 18.17 -10.77 9.26
N GLY A 216 19.40 -11.16 8.92
CA GLY A 216 20.54 -10.24 8.91
C GLY A 216 20.93 -9.77 10.31
N LEU A 217 20.60 -10.52 11.38
CA LEU A 217 20.93 -10.12 12.75
C LEU A 217 22.44 -10.02 12.97
N ASN A 218 23.24 -10.81 12.25
CA ASN A 218 24.70 -10.76 12.21
C ASN A 218 25.29 -9.66 11.32
N ARG A 219 24.47 -8.70 10.88
CA ARG A 219 24.88 -7.52 10.15
C ARG A 219 24.59 -6.27 10.97
N VAL A 220 25.34 -5.22 10.71
CA VAL A 220 25.09 -3.88 11.24
C VAL A 220 24.30 -3.11 10.17
N PHE A 221 23.19 -2.52 10.60
CA PHE A 221 22.40 -1.63 9.76
C PHE A 221 22.26 -0.25 10.39
N HIS A 222 22.09 0.79 9.58
CA HIS A 222 21.77 2.15 10.04
C HIS A 222 20.64 2.76 9.19
N GLU A 223 19.67 3.40 9.84
CA GLU A 223 18.50 4.00 9.18
C GLU A 223 18.74 5.51 9.02
N CYS A 224 18.90 5.96 7.78
CA CYS A 224 18.93 7.38 7.42
C CYS A 224 18.44 7.57 5.98
N ASP A 225 17.97 8.77 5.64
CA ASP A 225 17.35 9.09 4.33
C ASP A 225 16.21 8.13 3.95
N GLU A 226 15.41 7.70 4.92
CA GLU A 226 14.32 6.72 4.72
C GLU A 226 14.77 5.39 4.07
N HIS A 227 16.03 5.00 4.29
CA HIS A 227 16.62 3.75 3.80
C HIS A 227 17.36 3.01 4.91
N MET A 228 17.32 1.67 4.86
CA MET A 228 18.04 0.81 5.80
C MET A 228 19.37 0.33 5.18
N TRP A 229 20.46 1.01 5.53
CA TRP A 229 21.79 0.79 4.99
C TRP A 229 22.50 -0.37 5.69
N ARG A 230 23.03 -1.32 4.93
CA ARG A 230 23.93 -2.35 5.50
C ARG A 230 25.34 -1.80 5.52
N VAL A 231 25.98 -1.78 6.69
CA VAL A 231 27.30 -1.15 6.85
C VAL A 231 28.41 -2.09 7.30
N GLY A 232 28.08 -3.33 7.70
CA GLY A 232 29.11 -4.32 8.04
C GLY A 232 28.57 -5.58 8.70
N GLU A 233 29.50 -6.39 9.23
CA GLU A 233 29.21 -7.60 10.01
C GLU A 233 29.35 -7.37 11.51
N ARG A 234 28.60 -8.12 12.30
CA ARG A 234 28.76 -8.17 13.77
C ARG A 234 28.59 -9.59 14.31
N LYS A 235 29.23 -9.85 15.45
CA LYS A 235 29.03 -11.07 16.23
C LYS A 235 27.77 -10.95 17.09
N MET A 236 27.17 -12.08 17.43
CA MET A 236 26.08 -12.12 18.42
C MET A 236 26.67 -11.99 19.82
N PRO A 237 26.02 -11.24 20.73
CA PRO A 237 26.49 -11.12 22.11
C PRO A 237 26.45 -12.49 22.81
N ALA A 238 27.51 -12.81 23.53
CA ALA A 238 27.57 -13.99 24.39
C ALA A 238 26.65 -13.83 25.63
N GLY A 239 26.38 -14.94 26.32
CA GLY A 239 25.66 -14.93 27.60
C GLY A 239 24.13 -14.92 27.51
N ILE A 240 23.55 -14.70 26.33
CA ILE A 240 22.09 -14.71 26.12
C ILE A 240 21.65 -15.68 25.01
N ALA A 241 20.39 -16.09 25.05
CA ALA A 241 19.73 -16.82 23.97
C ALA A 241 19.08 -15.84 22.97
N ILE A 242 19.35 -15.99 21.68
CA ILE A 242 18.68 -15.20 20.64
C ILE A 242 17.42 -15.94 20.18
N ASP A 243 16.28 -15.23 20.17
CA ASP A 243 15.01 -15.73 19.62
C ASP A 243 14.30 -14.62 18.84
N GLY A 244 13.34 -15.01 18.01
CA GLY A 244 12.52 -14.10 17.23
C GLY A 244 11.49 -14.82 16.38
N GLY A 245 10.68 -14.06 15.66
CA GLY A 245 9.64 -14.56 14.78
C GLY A 245 8.72 -13.42 14.35
N SER A 246 7.44 -13.50 14.71
CA SER A 246 6.48 -12.46 14.35
C SER A 246 6.66 -11.20 15.20
N ASP A 247 6.65 -10.03 14.57
CA ASP A 247 6.57 -8.70 15.19
C ASP A 247 5.15 -8.31 15.67
N TRP A 248 4.14 -9.13 15.36
CA TRP A 248 2.80 -9.04 15.95
C TRP A 248 2.71 -9.84 17.24
N PHE A 249 2.27 -9.21 18.33
CA PHE A 249 2.23 -9.80 19.67
C PHE A 249 1.13 -9.21 20.55
N ALA A 250 0.94 -9.82 21.72
CA ALA A 250 0.16 -9.27 22.83
C ALA A 250 0.98 -9.45 24.12
N VAL A 251 1.29 -8.36 24.81
CA VAL A 251 2.19 -8.39 25.99
C VAL A 251 1.56 -7.67 27.18
N THR A 252 1.89 -8.11 28.38
CA THR A 252 1.31 -7.57 29.62
C THR A 252 1.90 -6.21 29.97
N ARG A 253 1.13 -5.39 30.70
CA ARG A 253 1.62 -4.13 31.26
C ARG A 253 2.85 -4.29 32.14
N GLN A 254 2.97 -5.40 32.85
CA GLN A 254 4.14 -5.70 33.68
C GLN A 254 5.41 -5.84 32.82
N PHE A 255 5.34 -6.58 31.72
CA PHE A 255 6.50 -6.73 30.83
C PHE A 255 6.83 -5.41 30.11
N VAL A 256 5.82 -4.64 29.70
CA VAL A 256 6.03 -3.29 29.15
C VAL A 256 6.70 -2.36 30.17
N SER A 257 6.27 -2.37 31.43
CA SER A 257 6.91 -1.60 32.50
C SER A 257 8.38 -2.00 32.68
N TYR A 258 8.69 -3.31 32.64
CA TYR A 258 10.06 -3.79 32.66
C TYR A 258 10.88 -3.26 31.47
N ILE A 259 10.34 -3.29 30.25
CA ILE A 259 11.01 -2.76 29.05
C ILE A 259 11.34 -1.27 29.21
N ILE A 260 10.41 -0.47 29.75
CA ILE A 260 10.55 0.99 29.82
C ILE A 260 11.39 1.44 31.01
N HIS A 261 11.11 0.92 32.21
CA HIS A 261 11.66 1.45 33.45
C HIS A 261 12.88 0.68 33.99
N SER A 262 13.16 -0.53 33.51
CA SER A 262 14.33 -1.30 33.97
C SER A 262 15.63 -0.60 33.57
N LYS A 263 16.53 -0.43 34.55
CA LYS A 263 17.90 0.04 34.36
C LYS A 263 18.91 -1.10 34.18
N SER A 264 18.43 -2.34 34.02
CA SER A 264 19.30 -3.50 33.87
C SER A 264 20.18 -3.40 32.63
N ARG A 265 21.40 -3.95 32.72
CA ARG A 265 22.34 -4.04 31.58
C ARG A 265 21.74 -4.79 30.39
N LEU A 266 20.93 -5.82 30.65
CA LEU A 266 20.23 -6.57 29.61
C LEU A 266 19.33 -5.63 28.78
N VAL A 267 18.43 -4.87 29.41
CA VAL A 267 17.48 -3.99 28.70
C VAL A 267 18.21 -2.87 27.96
N SER A 268 19.15 -2.18 28.61
CA SER A 268 19.82 -1.01 28.03
C SER A 268 20.71 -1.39 26.83
N GLN A 269 21.53 -2.44 26.96
CA GLN A 269 22.41 -2.87 25.88
C GLN A 269 21.66 -3.61 24.76
N LEU A 270 20.53 -4.26 25.05
CA LEU A 270 19.69 -4.83 23.99
C LEU A 270 18.99 -3.74 23.17
N LYS A 271 18.53 -2.64 23.80
CA LYS A 271 18.03 -1.46 23.08
C LYS A 271 19.12 -0.88 22.15
N GLN A 272 20.36 -0.79 22.63
CA GLN A 272 21.51 -0.37 21.81
C GLN A 272 21.75 -1.31 20.62
N PHE A 273 21.79 -2.64 20.86
CA PHE A 273 22.01 -3.63 19.80
C PHE A 273 20.94 -3.55 18.70
N TYR A 274 19.67 -3.40 19.09
CA TYR A 274 18.55 -3.36 18.15
C TYR A 274 18.32 -2.00 17.48
N ALA A 275 18.95 -0.93 17.95
CA ALA A 275 18.97 0.35 17.24
C ALA A 275 19.67 0.26 15.87
N PHE A 276 20.53 -0.74 15.69
CA PHE A 276 21.31 -0.98 14.47
C PHE A 276 21.01 -2.35 13.83
N ALA A 277 19.78 -2.84 14.02
CA ALA A 277 19.31 -4.11 13.47
C ALA A 277 18.23 -3.89 12.41
N LEU A 278 18.23 -4.72 11.37
CA LEU A 278 17.11 -4.86 10.45
C LEU A 278 15.96 -5.64 11.13
N LEU A 279 14.71 -5.27 10.84
CA LEU A 279 13.50 -5.92 11.37
C LEU A 279 13.56 -6.11 12.91
N PRO A 280 13.91 -5.08 13.69
CA PRO A 280 14.25 -5.28 15.11
C PRO A 280 13.06 -5.77 15.95
N ALA A 281 11.84 -5.35 15.62
CA ALA A 281 10.63 -5.77 16.32
C ALA A 281 10.34 -7.28 16.19
N GLU A 282 10.90 -7.96 15.19
CA GLU A 282 10.75 -9.41 15.00
C GLU A 282 11.61 -10.23 15.97
N SER A 283 12.51 -9.63 16.75
CA SER A 283 13.33 -10.39 17.72
C SER A 283 13.68 -9.68 19.02
N PHE A 284 13.56 -8.35 19.11
CA PHE A 284 13.85 -7.60 20.34
C PHE A 284 13.00 -8.09 21.51
N PHE A 285 11.68 -8.18 21.34
CA PHE A 285 10.76 -8.56 22.43
C PHE A 285 10.94 -10.01 22.85
N HIS A 286 11.18 -10.92 21.89
CA HIS A 286 11.45 -12.33 22.15
C HIS A 286 12.74 -12.50 22.93
N THR A 287 13.85 -11.96 22.40
CA THR A 287 15.18 -12.05 23.00
C THR A 287 15.20 -11.41 24.38
N LEU A 288 14.51 -10.29 24.59
CA LEU A 288 14.41 -9.69 25.92
C LEU A 288 13.64 -10.60 26.88
N LEU A 289 12.47 -11.08 26.47
CA LEU A 289 11.61 -11.87 27.33
C LEU A 289 12.30 -13.17 27.79
N VAL A 290 12.88 -13.93 26.85
CA VAL A 290 13.49 -15.23 27.13
C VAL A 290 14.75 -15.16 27.99
N ASN A 291 15.39 -13.99 28.09
CA ASN A 291 16.57 -13.79 28.93
C ASN A 291 16.29 -12.99 30.20
N SER A 292 15.06 -12.48 30.38
CA SER A 292 14.65 -11.72 31.55
C SER A 292 14.08 -12.61 32.67
N GLU A 293 13.89 -12.03 33.85
CA GLU A 293 13.14 -12.64 34.96
C GLU A 293 11.69 -13.02 34.59
N HIS A 294 11.14 -12.45 33.51
CA HIS A 294 9.80 -12.74 32.99
C HIS A 294 9.75 -13.94 32.05
N CYS A 295 10.85 -14.67 31.81
CA CYS A 295 10.92 -15.72 30.80
C CYS A 295 9.86 -16.83 30.94
N ALA A 296 9.42 -17.15 32.17
CA ALA A 296 8.37 -18.14 32.43
C ALA A 296 6.95 -17.72 31.99
N THR A 297 6.76 -16.46 31.56
CA THR A 297 5.48 -15.93 31.09
C THR A 297 5.26 -16.06 29.58
N LEU A 298 6.29 -16.46 28.82
CA LEU A 298 6.20 -16.64 27.37
C LEU A 298 5.24 -17.77 27.01
N VAL A 299 4.31 -17.48 26.10
CA VAL A 299 3.49 -18.43 25.36
C VAL A 299 3.86 -18.33 23.88
N ASP A 300 4.29 -19.44 23.26
CA ASP A 300 4.71 -19.49 21.84
C ASP A 300 3.51 -19.52 20.86
N ASN A 301 2.66 -18.51 20.99
CA ASN A 301 1.54 -18.18 20.13
C ASN A 301 1.28 -16.68 20.27
N ASN A 302 1.26 -15.95 19.15
CA ASN A 302 0.99 -14.51 19.14
C ASN A 302 -0.49 -14.17 18.91
N LEU A 303 -1.38 -15.16 18.90
CA LEU A 303 -2.82 -15.00 18.70
C LEU A 303 -3.20 -14.53 17.29
N ARG A 304 -2.32 -14.72 16.30
CA ARG A 304 -2.52 -14.27 14.92
C ARG A 304 -2.63 -15.43 13.92
N MET A 305 -3.39 -15.18 12.86
CA MET A 305 -3.25 -15.88 11.58
C MET A 305 -2.59 -14.97 10.54
N THR A 306 -1.39 -15.35 10.08
CA THR A 306 -0.65 -14.61 9.05
C THR A 306 -0.64 -15.41 7.75
N ASN A 307 -1.13 -14.82 6.66
CA ASN A 307 -1.31 -15.51 5.38
C ASN A 307 0.00 -15.62 4.57
N TRP A 308 0.94 -16.44 5.03
CA TRP A 308 2.21 -16.64 4.33
C TRP A 308 2.07 -17.55 3.11
N ASN A 309 2.32 -17.01 1.91
CA ASN A 309 2.59 -17.80 0.71
C ASN A 309 3.93 -17.37 0.09
N ARG A 310 5.00 -18.06 0.47
CA ARG A 310 6.38 -17.69 0.08
C ARG A 310 6.63 -17.69 -1.43
N LYS A 311 5.86 -18.47 -2.22
CA LYS A 311 5.99 -18.48 -3.69
C LYS A 311 5.62 -17.13 -4.32
N LEU A 312 4.75 -16.37 -3.65
CA LEU A 312 4.26 -15.06 -4.09
C LEU A 312 4.88 -13.92 -3.27
N GLY A 313 4.93 -14.06 -1.94
CA GLY A 313 5.33 -12.99 -1.03
C GLY A 313 6.83 -12.70 -0.90
N CYS A 314 7.70 -13.61 -1.36
CA CYS A 314 9.16 -13.47 -1.28
C CYS A 314 9.77 -13.12 -2.65
N LYS A 315 9.70 -11.84 -3.06
CA LYS A 315 10.20 -11.37 -4.38
C LYS A 315 11.31 -10.33 -4.28
N CYS A 316 11.86 -10.10 -3.09
CA CYS A 316 12.83 -9.04 -2.82
C CYS A 316 12.33 -7.65 -3.27
N GLN A 317 11.02 -7.42 -3.14
CA GLN A 317 10.36 -6.20 -3.60
C GLN A 317 10.81 -4.92 -2.86
N TYR A 318 11.43 -5.07 -1.69
CA TYR A 318 11.88 -3.96 -0.82
C TYR A 318 13.34 -3.56 -1.03
N LYS A 319 14.03 -4.07 -2.06
CA LYS A 319 15.46 -3.80 -2.29
C LYS A 319 15.80 -2.31 -2.47
N HIS A 320 14.83 -1.49 -2.84
CA HIS A 320 14.97 -0.05 -2.99
C HIS A 320 14.80 0.73 -1.66
N ILE A 321 14.36 0.07 -0.59
CA ILE A 321 14.14 0.64 0.76
C ILE A 321 15.17 0.08 1.76
N VAL A 322 15.62 -1.15 1.54
CA VAL A 322 16.55 -1.85 2.43
C VAL A 322 17.64 -2.58 1.66
N ASP A 323 18.84 -2.65 2.22
CA ASP A 323 19.95 -3.45 1.67
C ASP A 323 19.81 -4.95 2.02
N TRP A 324 18.59 -5.49 1.87
CA TRP A 324 18.25 -6.88 2.17
C TRP A 324 17.03 -7.37 1.37
N CYS A 325 16.84 -8.69 1.29
CA CYS A 325 15.64 -9.26 0.68
C CYS A 325 14.63 -9.70 1.74
N GLY A 326 13.41 -9.16 1.62
CA GLY A 326 12.29 -9.47 2.50
C GLY A 326 11.22 -10.37 1.88
N CYS A 327 10.29 -10.79 2.74
CA CYS A 327 9.02 -11.39 2.36
C CYS A 327 7.88 -10.64 3.04
N SER A 328 6.69 -10.65 2.43
CA SER A 328 5.46 -10.14 3.04
C SER A 328 4.31 -11.14 2.91
N PRO A 329 3.38 -11.19 3.88
CA PRO A 329 2.18 -12.01 3.77
C PRO A 329 1.27 -11.56 2.61
N ASN A 330 0.56 -12.53 2.04
CA ASN A 330 -0.46 -12.29 1.03
C ASN A 330 -1.76 -11.77 1.66
N ASP A 331 -2.61 -11.20 0.82
CA ASP A 331 -3.95 -10.79 1.25
C ASP A 331 -4.89 -11.99 1.25
N PHE A 332 -5.79 -12.05 2.24
CA PHE A 332 -6.84 -13.06 2.28
C PHE A 332 -7.85 -12.85 1.15
N LYS A 333 -8.43 -13.96 0.67
CA LYS A 333 -9.45 -13.97 -0.37
C LYS A 333 -10.69 -14.74 0.11
N MET A 334 -11.78 -14.69 -0.65
CA MET A 334 -13.03 -15.40 -0.31
C MET A 334 -12.84 -16.90 0.00
N HIS A 335 -11.94 -17.58 -0.73
CA HIS A 335 -11.67 -19.01 -0.51
C HIS A 335 -10.95 -19.31 0.81
N ASP A 336 -10.39 -18.29 1.48
CA ASP A 336 -9.73 -18.44 2.78
C ASP A 336 -10.72 -18.38 3.96
N LEU A 337 -11.98 -17.98 3.75
CA LEU A 337 -12.96 -17.78 4.82
C LEU A 337 -13.09 -18.99 5.79
N PRO A 338 -13.10 -20.26 5.31
CA PRO A 338 -13.15 -21.43 6.21
C PRO A 338 -11.95 -21.53 7.16
N ARG A 339 -10.80 -20.91 6.84
CA ARG A 339 -9.60 -20.95 7.69
C ARG A 339 -9.81 -20.22 9.02
N PHE A 340 -10.66 -19.19 9.06
CA PHE A 340 -10.93 -18.43 10.28
C PHE A 340 -11.73 -19.24 11.31
N GLN A 341 -12.41 -20.30 10.86
CA GLN A 341 -13.18 -21.21 11.71
C GLN A 341 -12.33 -22.35 12.30
N GLN A 342 -11.11 -22.57 11.81
CA GLN A 342 -10.26 -23.70 12.24
C GLN A 342 -9.68 -23.48 13.66
N LEU A 343 -10.10 -24.31 14.62
CA LEU A 343 -9.84 -24.21 16.07
C LEU A 343 -8.53 -24.84 16.56
N THR A 344 -7.50 -25.00 15.71
CA THR A 344 -6.30 -25.76 16.09
C THR A 344 -5.46 -25.08 17.19
N ARG A 345 -5.56 -23.75 17.29
CA ARG A 345 -4.93 -22.93 18.34
C ARG A 345 -5.73 -21.64 18.54
N PRO A 346 -5.68 -21.01 19.73
CA PRO A 346 -6.33 -19.71 19.95
C PRO A 346 -5.77 -18.63 19.01
N THR A 347 -6.64 -18.01 18.22
CA THR A 347 -6.31 -16.88 17.33
C THR A 347 -7.46 -15.89 17.30
N PHE A 348 -7.14 -14.60 17.40
CA PHE A 348 -8.12 -13.52 17.53
C PHE A 348 -8.04 -12.47 16.42
N PHE A 349 -6.89 -12.37 15.74
CA PHE A 349 -6.69 -11.46 14.61
C PHE A 349 -6.06 -12.19 13.43
N ALA A 350 -6.28 -11.66 12.22
CA ALA A 350 -5.66 -12.16 11.01
C ALA A 350 -5.11 -11.02 10.14
N ARG A 351 -4.10 -11.33 9.32
CA ARG A 351 -3.53 -10.41 8.32
C ARG A 351 -2.95 -11.14 7.10
N LYS A 352 -2.96 -10.56 5.89
CA LYS A 352 -3.37 -9.17 5.58
C LYS A 352 -4.73 -9.10 4.89
N PHE A 353 -5.39 -7.95 5.03
CA PHE A 353 -6.59 -7.57 4.28
C PHE A 353 -6.35 -6.23 3.59
N GLU A 354 -6.71 -6.14 2.32
CA GLU A 354 -6.67 -4.92 1.51
C GLU A 354 -7.97 -4.87 0.67
N ALA A 355 -8.83 -3.87 0.90
CA ALA A 355 -10.15 -3.76 0.28
C ALA A 355 -10.06 -3.53 -1.24
N VAL A 356 -9.01 -2.87 -1.72
CA VAL A 356 -8.70 -2.76 -3.16
C VAL A 356 -8.29 -4.09 -3.82
N VAL A 357 -8.02 -5.12 -3.03
CA VAL A 357 -7.57 -6.46 -3.47
C VAL A 357 -8.66 -7.52 -3.28
N SER A 358 -9.37 -7.51 -2.15
CA SER A 358 -10.63 -8.25 -1.94
C SER A 358 -11.36 -7.71 -0.70
N GLN A 359 -12.40 -6.92 -0.93
CA GLN A 359 -13.33 -6.47 0.12
C GLN A 359 -14.34 -7.57 0.48
N GLY A 360 -14.70 -8.45 -0.46
CA GLY A 360 -15.70 -9.49 -0.21
C GLY A 360 -15.42 -10.35 1.02
N VAL A 361 -14.14 -10.69 1.26
CA VAL A 361 -13.73 -11.48 2.44
C VAL A 361 -13.89 -10.68 3.74
N LEU A 362 -13.62 -9.36 3.72
CA LEU A 362 -13.83 -8.47 4.87
C LEU A 362 -15.32 -8.36 5.21
N THR A 363 -16.17 -8.11 4.21
CA THR A 363 -17.63 -8.03 4.41
C THR A 363 -18.20 -9.33 4.96
N SER A 364 -17.75 -10.47 4.44
CA SER A 364 -18.21 -11.79 4.89
C SER A 364 -17.74 -12.11 6.31
N LEU A 365 -16.50 -11.74 6.65
CA LEU A 365 -15.95 -11.93 7.98
C LEU A 365 -16.62 -11.02 9.03
N ASP A 366 -16.85 -9.74 8.72
CA ASP A 366 -17.59 -8.82 9.60
C ASP A 366 -19.01 -9.32 9.87
N ALA A 367 -19.72 -9.73 8.82
CA ALA A 367 -21.07 -10.28 8.96
C ALA A 367 -21.10 -11.58 9.79
N ALA A 368 -20.07 -12.43 9.67
CA ALA A 368 -19.96 -13.64 10.47
C ALA A 368 -19.69 -13.36 11.96
N LEU A 369 -19.02 -12.25 12.30
CA LEU A 369 -18.70 -11.88 13.68
C LEU A 369 -19.82 -11.11 14.38
N PHE A 370 -20.48 -10.20 13.67
CA PHE A 370 -21.38 -9.21 14.27
C PHE A 370 -22.82 -9.27 13.71
N GLY A 371 -23.11 -10.28 12.89
CA GLY A 371 -24.36 -10.36 12.13
C GLY A 371 -24.33 -9.49 10.87
N GLY A 372 -25.20 -9.82 9.92
CA GLY A 372 -25.35 -9.08 8.67
C GLY A 372 -25.71 -7.59 8.91
N PRO A 373 -25.41 -6.71 7.96
CA PRO A 373 -25.74 -5.29 8.08
C PRO A 373 -27.26 -5.10 8.26
N PRO A 374 -27.70 -4.18 9.13
CA PRO A 374 -29.12 -3.91 9.34
C PRO A 374 -29.77 -3.44 8.01
N PRO A 375 -30.94 -3.97 7.63
CA PRO A 375 -31.66 -3.51 6.44
C PRO A 375 -32.15 -2.05 6.57
N PRO A 376 -32.23 -1.28 5.47
CA PRO A 376 -31.84 -1.67 4.12
C PRO A 376 -30.32 -1.65 3.94
N SER A 377 -29.78 -2.79 3.55
CA SER A 377 -28.37 -2.99 3.20
C SER A 377 -28.12 -2.36 1.82
N GLY A 378 -27.75 -1.07 1.79
CA GLY A 378 -27.60 -0.31 0.56
C GLY A 378 -26.44 -0.77 -0.35
N PRO A 379 -26.37 -0.25 -1.59
CA PRO A 379 -25.32 -0.58 -2.56
C PRO A 379 -23.89 -0.39 -2.04
N SER A 380 -23.70 0.50 -1.05
CA SER A 380 -22.40 0.82 -0.49
C SER A 380 -21.71 -0.33 0.22
N LEU A 381 -22.42 -1.41 0.59
CA LEU A 381 -21.79 -2.59 1.22
C LEU A 381 -20.83 -3.34 0.30
N GLN A 382 -21.08 -3.31 -1.00
CA GLN A 382 -20.20 -3.92 -2.01
C GLN A 382 -19.21 -2.90 -2.59
N ALA A 383 -19.42 -1.61 -2.34
CA ALA A 383 -18.57 -0.53 -2.81
C ALA A 383 -17.38 -0.29 -1.90
N TYR A 384 -16.27 0.19 -2.46
CA TYR A 384 -15.13 0.70 -1.73
C TYR A 384 -14.59 1.96 -2.41
N TRP A 385 -14.29 2.97 -1.61
CA TRP A 385 -13.69 4.21 -2.08
C TRP A 385 -12.40 4.45 -1.32
N GLU A 386 -11.31 4.64 -2.06
CA GLU A 386 -10.03 5.00 -1.49
C GLU A 386 -9.54 6.28 -2.14
N ASN A 387 -9.18 7.25 -1.30
CA ASN A 387 -8.72 8.54 -1.79
C ASN A 387 -7.29 8.42 -2.31
N ALA A 388 -7.09 8.70 -3.60
CA ALA A 388 -5.78 8.69 -4.24
C ALA A 388 -5.07 10.05 -4.08
N TYR A 389 -5.82 11.14 -3.92
CA TYR A 389 -5.31 12.50 -3.78
C TYR A 389 -6.28 13.43 -3.03
N ASP A 390 -5.73 14.33 -2.21
CA ASP A 390 -6.46 15.38 -1.49
C ASP A 390 -5.63 16.68 -1.43
N GLU A 391 -6.14 17.76 -2.03
CA GLU A 391 -5.42 19.04 -2.14
C GLU A 391 -5.02 19.67 -0.80
N ARG A 392 -5.65 19.25 0.31
CA ARG A 392 -5.42 19.82 1.64
C ARG A 392 -4.26 19.15 2.37
N THR A 393 -3.81 17.99 1.90
CA THR A 393 -2.72 17.23 2.52
C THR A 393 -1.59 16.90 1.56
N ASP A 394 -1.89 16.90 0.26
CA ASP A 394 -1.00 16.49 -0.80
C ASP A 394 -0.66 17.72 -1.67
N SER A 395 0.57 17.83 -2.16
CA SER A 395 0.94 18.86 -3.14
C SER A 395 0.53 18.42 -4.55
N SER A 396 0.29 19.35 -5.48
CA SER A 396 0.05 19.02 -6.89
C SER A 396 1.20 18.21 -7.50
N ALA A 397 2.43 18.45 -7.06
CA ALA A 397 3.61 17.69 -7.47
C ALA A 397 3.54 16.19 -7.07
N SER A 398 2.74 15.80 -6.08
CA SER A 398 2.60 14.41 -5.64
C SER A 398 1.75 13.53 -6.56
N LEU A 399 0.89 14.11 -7.40
CA LEU A 399 0.07 13.39 -8.37
C LEU A 399 0.89 12.86 -9.56
N GLY A 400 2.02 13.48 -9.86
CA GLY A 400 2.70 13.35 -11.15
C GLY A 400 1.92 14.02 -12.28
N ASP A 401 2.64 14.54 -13.28
CA ASP A 401 2.03 15.34 -14.35
C ASP A 401 1.03 14.55 -15.21
N ALA A 402 1.24 13.24 -15.36
CA ALA A 402 0.35 12.35 -16.11
C ALA A 402 -1.02 12.20 -15.42
N ALA A 403 -1.04 11.91 -14.11
CA ALA A 403 -2.30 11.78 -13.39
C ALA A 403 -3.02 13.14 -13.30
N LEU A 404 -2.29 14.23 -13.06
CA LEU A 404 -2.85 15.58 -13.06
C LEU A 404 -3.53 15.90 -14.39
N THR A 405 -2.85 15.64 -15.51
CA THR A 405 -3.38 15.87 -16.86
C THR A 405 -4.62 15.01 -17.13
N ILE A 406 -4.57 13.71 -16.80
CA ILE A 406 -5.68 12.78 -17.03
C ILE A 406 -6.89 13.18 -16.16
N TYR A 407 -6.70 13.47 -14.88
CA TYR A 407 -7.80 13.86 -13.98
C TYR A 407 -8.50 15.12 -14.46
N GLN A 408 -7.75 16.15 -14.85
CA GLN A 408 -8.33 17.34 -15.44
C GLN A 408 -9.04 17.07 -16.78
N GLY A 409 -8.47 16.22 -17.64
CA GLY A 409 -9.09 15.82 -18.90
C GLY A 409 -10.42 15.09 -18.69
N LEU A 410 -10.47 14.15 -17.73
CA LEU A 410 -11.71 13.45 -17.35
C LEU A 410 -12.77 14.43 -16.83
N PHE A 411 -12.38 15.35 -15.96
CA PHE A 411 -13.30 16.36 -15.42
C PHE A 411 -13.87 17.26 -16.53
N ARG A 412 -13.01 17.76 -17.43
CA ARG A 412 -13.40 18.60 -18.58
C ARG A 412 -14.38 17.89 -19.52
N LEU A 413 -14.13 16.61 -19.82
CA LEU A 413 -15.05 15.78 -20.59
C LEU A 413 -16.41 15.60 -19.87
N GLY A 414 -16.40 15.46 -18.54
CA GLY A 414 -17.63 15.43 -17.73
C GLY A 414 -18.45 16.71 -17.87
N LEU A 415 -17.82 17.88 -17.75
CA LEU A 415 -18.50 19.17 -17.94
C LEU A 415 -19.11 19.31 -19.35
N ALA A 416 -18.35 18.91 -20.38
CA ALA A 416 -18.82 18.94 -21.77
C ALA A 416 -20.03 18.01 -21.97
N GLN A 417 -20.00 16.80 -21.40
CA GLN A 417 -21.11 15.84 -21.47
C GLN A 417 -22.39 16.42 -20.84
N ASN A 418 -22.30 17.06 -19.67
CA ASN A 418 -23.46 17.65 -18.99
C ASN A 418 -24.08 18.79 -19.80
N ALA A 419 -23.25 19.62 -20.44
CA ALA A 419 -23.73 20.68 -21.32
C ALA A 419 -24.46 20.11 -22.56
N HIS A 420 -23.99 18.99 -23.12
CA HIS A 420 -24.62 18.33 -24.27
C HIS A 420 -25.92 17.58 -23.94
N GLN A 421 -26.02 16.99 -22.75
CA GLN A 421 -27.22 16.25 -22.31
C GLN A 421 -28.39 17.17 -21.94
N THR A 422 -28.15 18.47 -21.79
CA THR A 422 -29.17 19.44 -21.43
C THR A 422 -29.91 19.95 -22.68
N PRO A 423 -31.26 19.94 -22.73
CA PRO A 423 -32.02 20.42 -23.89
C PRO A 423 -31.62 21.83 -24.33
N ARG A 424 -31.67 22.13 -25.64
CA ARG A 424 -31.21 23.42 -26.21
C ARG A 424 -31.81 24.66 -25.52
N SER A 425 -33.04 24.60 -25.02
CA SER A 425 -33.70 25.70 -24.28
C SER A 425 -33.13 25.95 -22.87
N GLY A 426 -32.34 25.02 -22.32
CA GLY A 426 -31.71 25.10 -20.99
C GLY A 426 -30.20 24.86 -21.00
N SER A 427 -29.55 24.78 -22.18
CA SER A 427 -28.11 24.48 -22.30
C SER A 427 -27.19 25.43 -21.53
N SER A 428 -27.62 26.68 -21.30
CA SER A 428 -26.91 27.66 -20.48
C SER A 428 -26.97 27.38 -18.97
N LEU A 429 -27.91 26.55 -18.50
CA LEU A 429 -28.13 26.24 -17.07
C LEU A 429 -27.15 25.20 -16.52
N CYS A 430 -26.53 24.40 -17.40
CA CYS A 430 -25.59 23.34 -17.03
C CYS A 430 -24.20 23.56 -17.67
N SER A 431 -23.91 24.79 -18.07
CA SER A 431 -22.61 25.16 -18.63
C SER A 431 -21.66 25.58 -17.52
N TYR A 432 -20.51 24.93 -17.45
CA TYR A 432 -19.48 25.16 -16.43
C TYR A 432 -18.10 25.23 -17.05
N GLU A 433 -17.24 26.06 -16.46
CA GLU A 433 -15.82 26.13 -16.76
C GLU A 433 -15.02 25.56 -15.58
N PRO A 434 -13.99 24.72 -15.81
CA PRO A 434 -13.18 24.17 -14.74
C PRO A 434 -12.34 25.29 -14.09
N VAL A 435 -12.24 25.28 -12.75
CA VAL A 435 -11.44 26.23 -11.97
C VAL A 435 -10.29 25.49 -11.30
N GLY A 436 -9.06 25.95 -11.55
CA GLY A 436 -7.84 25.43 -10.92
C GLY A 436 -7.54 23.97 -11.23
N HIS A 437 -7.06 23.23 -10.21
CA HIS A 437 -6.70 21.82 -10.27
C HIS A 437 -7.72 20.94 -9.56
N PRO A 438 -7.70 19.62 -9.77
CA PRO A 438 -8.51 18.68 -9.00
C PRO A 438 -8.31 18.91 -7.51
N THR A 439 -9.38 18.85 -6.74
CA THR A 439 -9.39 19.03 -5.28
C THR A 439 -9.25 17.68 -4.57
N ALA A 440 -9.77 16.61 -5.18
CA ALA A 440 -9.60 15.24 -4.71
C ALA A 440 -9.74 14.24 -5.87
N ALA A 441 -9.17 13.05 -5.70
CA ALA A 441 -9.42 11.90 -6.57
C ALA A 441 -9.63 10.64 -5.74
N HIS A 442 -10.56 9.79 -6.14
CA HIS A 442 -10.83 8.50 -5.50
C HIS A 442 -10.76 7.37 -6.52
N ILE A 443 -10.19 6.23 -6.12
CA ILE A 443 -10.40 4.96 -6.81
C ILE A 443 -11.68 4.32 -6.27
N TYR A 444 -12.55 3.90 -7.18
CA TYR A 444 -13.85 3.32 -6.87
C TYR A 444 -13.88 1.85 -7.26
N PHE A 445 -14.26 1.00 -6.32
CA PHE A 445 -14.50 -0.43 -6.54
C PHE A 445 -15.93 -0.78 -6.18
N SER A 446 -16.48 -1.78 -6.86
CA SER A 446 -17.74 -2.41 -6.50
C SER A 446 -17.64 -3.91 -6.78
N ALA A 447 -18.01 -4.72 -5.79
CA ALA A 447 -17.93 -6.18 -5.81
C ALA A 447 -16.55 -6.70 -6.24
N ASP A 448 -15.48 -6.18 -5.62
CA ASP A 448 -14.06 -6.51 -5.89
C ASP A 448 -13.61 -6.21 -7.34
N ARG A 449 -14.35 -5.38 -8.09
CA ARG A 449 -13.97 -4.92 -9.43
C ARG A 449 -13.71 -3.43 -9.42
N PHE A 450 -12.61 -3.02 -10.04
CA PHE A 450 -12.32 -1.61 -10.29
C PHE A 450 -13.40 -1.02 -11.20
N GLN A 451 -14.07 0.03 -10.71
CA GLN A 451 -15.14 0.74 -11.40
C GLN A 451 -14.66 2.08 -11.95
N GLY A 452 -13.40 2.46 -11.78
CA GLY A 452 -12.85 3.69 -12.31
C GLY A 452 -12.42 4.70 -11.24
N ILE A 453 -12.32 5.96 -11.67
CA ILE A 453 -11.81 7.08 -10.90
C ILE A 453 -12.92 8.12 -10.76
N LEU A 454 -13.02 8.67 -9.55
CA LEU A 454 -13.88 9.81 -9.23
C LEU A 454 -12.97 11.03 -9.08
N VAL A 455 -13.18 12.06 -9.90
CA VAL A 455 -12.39 13.29 -9.86
C VAL A 455 -13.26 14.43 -9.34
N GLN A 456 -12.82 15.06 -8.26
CA GLN A 456 -13.45 16.27 -7.73
C GLN A 456 -12.67 17.49 -8.17
N GLN A 457 -13.37 18.52 -8.62
CA GLN A 457 -12.76 19.80 -8.96
C GLN A 457 -13.78 20.94 -8.80
N ARG A 458 -13.29 22.16 -8.55
CA ARG A 458 -14.09 23.38 -8.59
C ARG A 458 -14.48 23.72 -10.03
N ALA A 459 -15.71 24.15 -10.23
CA ALA A 459 -16.20 24.62 -11.52
C ALA A 459 -17.02 25.90 -11.34
N SER A 460 -16.82 26.86 -12.24
CA SER A 460 -17.59 28.11 -12.30
C SER A 460 -18.72 27.96 -13.28
N HIS A 461 -19.95 28.20 -12.84
CA HIS A 461 -21.10 28.27 -13.74
C HIS A 461 -20.94 29.42 -14.75
N SER A 462 -21.12 29.15 -16.03
CA SER A 462 -20.80 30.08 -17.11
C SER A 462 -21.62 31.38 -17.06
N ALA A 463 -22.89 31.31 -16.66
CA ALA A 463 -23.80 32.46 -16.64
C ALA A 463 -23.74 33.26 -15.32
N SER A 464 -23.75 32.57 -14.18
CA SER A 464 -23.81 33.22 -12.86
C SER A 464 -22.45 33.49 -12.23
N ARG A 465 -21.38 32.90 -12.79
CA ARG A 465 -20.01 32.92 -12.22
C ARG A 465 -19.92 32.38 -10.79
N HIS A 466 -20.94 31.63 -10.36
CA HIS A 466 -20.93 30.95 -9.08
C HIS A 466 -20.03 29.72 -9.17
N GLU A 467 -19.11 29.57 -8.22
CA GLU A 467 -18.25 28.41 -8.11
C GLU A 467 -18.88 27.34 -7.22
N GLU A 468 -18.81 26.09 -7.67
CA GLU A 468 -19.17 24.92 -6.89
C GLU A 468 -18.19 23.76 -7.10
N VAL A 469 -18.29 22.72 -6.26
CA VAL A 469 -17.48 21.50 -6.41
C VAL A 469 -18.32 20.42 -7.06
N LEU A 470 -17.83 19.88 -8.16
CA LEU A 470 -18.44 18.77 -8.88
C LEU A 470 -17.55 17.53 -8.74
N GLU A 471 -18.15 16.34 -8.79
CA GLU A 471 -17.45 15.06 -8.87
C GLU A 471 -17.85 14.34 -10.16
N THR A 472 -16.86 13.95 -10.96
CA THR A 472 -17.06 13.21 -12.22
C THR A 472 -16.54 11.79 -12.07
N TRP A 473 -17.35 10.82 -12.48
CA TRP A 473 -16.97 9.40 -12.54
C TRP A 473 -16.62 8.99 -13.97
N ALA A 474 -15.44 8.41 -14.12
CA ALA A 474 -15.01 7.79 -15.38
C ALA A 474 -14.35 6.44 -15.14
N TYR A 475 -14.44 5.54 -16.11
CA TYR A 475 -13.82 4.22 -16.05
C TYR A 475 -13.12 3.85 -17.37
N PRO A 476 -12.04 3.05 -17.32
CA PRO A 476 -11.31 2.70 -18.53
C PRO A 476 -12.14 1.75 -19.40
N SER A 477 -12.11 1.96 -20.72
CA SER A 477 -12.67 1.02 -21.69
C SER A 477 -11.70 -0.15 -21.93
N ASN A 478 -12.25 -1.35 -22.17
CA ASN A 478 -11.44 -2.52 -22.47
C ASN A 478 -11.01 -2.53 -23.94
N HIS A 479 -9.70 -2.48 -24.20
CA HIS A 479 -9.12 -2.56 -25.55
C HIS A 479 -8.36 -3.87 -25.80
N TYR A 480 -8.62 -4.92 -25.02
CA TYR A 480 -8.12 -6.26 -25.28
C TYR A 480 -8.99 -6.98 -26.32
N LYS A 481 -8.37 -7.46 -27.39
CA LYS A 481 -9.01 -8.20 -28.49
C LYS A 481 -8.28 -9.51 -28.73
N VAL A 482 -9.04 -10.59 -28.93
CA VAL A 482 -8.53 -11.89 -29.34
C VAL A 482 -9.01 -12.16 -30.76
N TYR A 483 -8.07 -12.26 -31.71
CA TYR A 483 -8.38 -12.55 -33.11
C TYR A 483 -8.54 -14.05 -33.37
N ASN A 484 -7.76 -14.88 -32.68
CA ASN A 484 -7.80 -16.33 -32.87
C ASN A 484 -7.46 -17.11 -31.60
N SER A 485 -8.47 -17.41 -30.79
CA SER A 485 -8.31 -18.17 -29.54
C SER A 485 -7.79 -19.60 -29.75
N THR A 486 -7.99 -20.21 -30.92
CA THR A 486 -7.54 -21.60 -31.18
C THR A 486 -6.02 -21.75 -31.17
N LEU A 487 -5.28 -20.67 -31.50
CA LEU A 487 -3.82 -20.69 -31.49
C LEU A 487 -3.20 -20.47 -30.11
N LEU A 488 -3.94 -19.85 -29.17
CA LEU A 488 -3.54 -19.67 -27.78
C LEU A 488 -4.73 -19.92 -26.83
N PRO A 489 -5.21 -21.18 -26.73
CA PRO A 489 -6.37 -21.50 -25.90
C PRO A 489 -6.10 -21.28 -24.40
N ARG A 490 -4.82 -21.19 -24.02
CA ARG A 490 -4.40 -20.93 -22.64
C ARG A 490 -4.53 -19.47 -22.22
N LEU A 491 -4.51 -18.52 -23.17
CA LEU A 491 -4.48 -17.09 -22.88
C LEU A 491 -5.87 -16.63 -22.41
N GLN A 492 -5.96 -16.14 -21.17
CA GLN A 492 -7.21 -15.63 -20.60
C GLN A 492 -7.34 -14.12 -20.75
N LYS A 493 -6.26 -13.38 -20.46
CA LYS A 493 -6.27 -11.92 -20.35
C LYS A 493 -4.89 -11.36 -20.68
N MET A 494 -4.86 -10.16 -21.23
CA MET A 494 -3.65 -9.38 -21.41
C MET A 494 -3.89 -7.94 -21.01
N GLU A 495 -2.94 -7.35 -20.28
CA GLU A 495 -3.01 -5.99 -19.77
C GLU A 495 -1.65 -5.31 -19.89
N VAL A 496 -1.68 -3.98 -19.92
CA VAL A 496 -0.47 -3.13 -19.85
C VAL A 496 -0.67 -2.11 -18.75
N GLY A 497 0.37 -1.90 -17.93
CA GLY A 497 0.34 -0.93 -16.85
C GLY A 497 1.70 -0.74 -16.18
N THR A 498 1.71 -0.01 -15.07
CA THR A 498 2.87 0.19 -14.19
C THR A 498 2.57 -0.27 -12.77
N ASP A 499 3.61 -0.39 -11.94
CA ASP A 499 3.50 -0.83 -10.55
C ASP A 499 2.85 -2.20 -10.38
N TRP A 500 3.34 -3.17 -11.17
CA TRP A 500 2.94 -4.57 -11.02
C TRP A 500 3.32 -5.10 -9.63
N ASP A 501 2.32 -5.53 -8.87
CA ASP A 501 2.49 -6.24 -7.62
C ASP A 501 2.57 -7.75 -7.90
N PRO A 502 3.75 -8.39 -7.81
CA PRO A 502 3.89 -9.82 -8.06
C PRO A 502 3.29 -10.70 -6.95
N LYS A 503 3.07 -10.15 -5.75
CA LYS A 503 2.49 -10.86 -4.60
C LYS A 503 0.99 -11.04 -4.82
N GLU A 504 0.29 -9.96 -5.19
CA GLU A 504 -1.16 -9.95 -5.41
C GLU A 504 -1.58 -10.12 -6.87
N ARG A 505 -0.61 -10.06 -7.81
CA ARG A 505 -0.79 -10.22 -9.25
C ARG A 505 -1.78 -9.21 -9.84
N VAL A 506 -1.57 -7.94 -9.49
CA VAL A 506 -2.39 -6.80 -9.93
C VAL A 506 -1.48 -5.58 -10.16
N PHE A 507 -1.86 -4.69 -11.06
CA PHE A 507 -1.22 -3.38 -11.17
C PHE A 507 -1.75 -2.46 -10.07
N ARG A 508 -0.86 -1.79 -9.33
CA ARG A 508 -1.24 -0.80 -8.31
C ARG A 508 -1.60 0.56 -8.93
N ASN A 509 -1.14 0.84 -10.15
CA ASN A 509 -1.72 1.88 -11.00
C ASN A 509 -3.03 1.36 -11.62
N PHE A 510 -4.10 1.30 -10.83
CA PHE A 510 -5.39 0.70 -11.22
C PHE A 510 -6.01 1.33 -12.47
N GLY A 511 -5.83 2.64 -12.66
CA GLY A 511 -6.33 3.36 -13.81
C GLY A 511 -5.46 3.24 -15.07
N GLY A 512 -4.27 2.63 -14.98
CA GLY A 512 -3.32 2.64 -16.10
C GLY A 512 -2.95 4.07 -16.53
N LEU A 513 -2.78 4.97 -15.56
CA LEU A 513 -2.44 6.38 -15.78
C LEU A 513 -0.99 6.46 -16.24
N LEU A 514 -0.75 6.52 -17.54
CA LEU A 514 0.59 6.50 -18.12
C LEU A 514 0.92 7.81 -18.82
N GLY A 515 2.08 8.37 -18.48
CA GLY A 515 2.71 9.47 -19.20
C GLY A 515 3.92 9.01 -20.02
N PRO A 516 4.56 9.93 -20.76
CA PRO A 516 5.69 9.61 -21.63
C PRO A 516 6.97 9.15 -20.91
N TRP A 517 7.09 9.31 -19.58
CA TRP A 517 8.26 8.90 -18.79
C TRP A 517 8.07 7.56 -18.09
N GLU A 518 6.88 6.97 -18.26
CA GLU A 518 6.56 5.69 -17.63
C GLU A 518 7.22 4.52 -18.34
N GLN A 519 7.48 3.46 -17.59
CA GLN A 519 8.03 2.20 -18.12
C GLN A 519 6.95 1.11 -18.08
N PRO A 520 6.12 1.01 -19.13
CA PRO A 520 4.99 0.10 -19.14
C PRO A 520 5.44 -1.36 -19.14
N VAL A 521 4.58 -2.20 -18.59
CA VAL A 521 4.78 -3.64 -18.46
C VAL A 521 3.56 -4.35 -19.03
N ALA A 522 3.78 -5.30 -19.93
CA ALA A 522 2.72 -6.16 -20.42
C ALA A 522 2.64 -7.43 -19.57
N VAL A 523 1.44 -7.76 -19.10
CA VAL A 523 1.15 -8.96 -18.31
C VAL A 523 0.14 -9.82 -19.05
N GLN A 524 0.37 -11.13 -19.07
CA GLN A 524 -0.54 -12.11 -19.64
C GLN A 524 -0.93 -13.14 -18.58
N HIS A 525 -2.22 -13.46 -18.54
CA HIS A 525 -2.79 -14.46 -17.66
C HIS A 525 -3.10 -15.72 -18.44
N TRP A 526 -2.74 -16.86 -17.87
CA TRP A 526 -2.79 -18.17 -18.51
C TRP A 526 -3.50 -19.20 -17.64
N VAL A 527 -4.21 -20.13 -18.27
CA VAL A 527 -4.53 -21.42 -17.64
C VAL A 527 -3.40 -22.43 -17.85
N PRO A 528 -3.29 -23.46 -16.99
CA PRO A 528 -2.36 -24.56 -17.21
C PRO A 528 -2.59 -25.26 -18.56
N GLY A 529 -1.53 -25.79 -19.18
CA GLY A 529 -1.63 -26.51 -20.44
C GLY A 529 -0.27 -26.82 -21.07
N ALA A 530 -0.21 -27.05 -22.38
CA ALA A 530 1.03 -27.31 -23.09
C ALA A 530 1.94 -26.07 -23.17
N ASN A 531 3.26 -26.29 -23.23
CA ASN A 531 4.23 -25.23 -23.49
C ASN A 531 3.93 -24.56 -24.84
N VAL A 532 4.04 -23.23 -24.89
CA VAL A 532 3.86 -22.46 -26.12
C VAL A 532 4.91 -21.36 -26.19
N THR A 533 5.34 -21.00 -27.39
CA THR A 533 6.18 -19.81 -27.59
C THR A 533 5.35 -18.75 -28.30
N VAL A 534 5.36 -17.54 -27.75
CA VAL A 534 4.66 -16.39 -28.31
C VAL A 534 5.65 -15.31 -28.68
N THR A 535 5.42 -14.63 -29.80
CA THR A 535 6.16 -13.40 -30.14
C THR A 535 5.37 -12.22 -29.61
N VAL A 536 6.00 -11.40 -28.76
CA VAL A 536 5.43 -10.15 -28.25
C VAL A 536 5.94 -9.01 -29.10
N VAL A 537 5.06 -8.12 -29.55
CA VAL A 537 5.41 -6.95 -30.36
C VAL A 537 4.79 -5.70 -29.77
N TRP A 538 5.62 -4.68 -29.53
CA TRP A 538 5.20 -3.36 -29.06
C TRP A 538 5.21 -2.37 -30.23
N LEU A 539 4.09 -1.70 -30.44
CA LEU A 539 3.88 -0.73 -31.50
C LEU A 539 3.54 0.62 -30.89
N ASP A 540 4.26 1.66 -31.33
CA ASP A 540 3.95 3.03 -30.96
C ASP A 540 2.79 3.61 -31.81
N PRO A 541 2.26 4.79 -31.45
CA PRO A 541 1.13 5.42 -32.15
C PRO A 541 1.42 5.81 -33.61
N ALA A 542 2.69 6.00 -33.99
CA ALA A 542 3.09 6.29 -35.37
C ALA A 542 3.35 5.01 -36.19
N GLY A 543 3.13 3.83 -35.59
CA GLY A 543 3.37 2.54 -36.21
C GLY A 543 4.83 2.10 -36.20
N VAL A 544 5.68 2.68 -35.34
CA VAL A 544 7.06 2.22 -35.10
C VAL A 544 7.03 0.96 -34.24
N ILE A 545 7.80 -0.06 -34.64
CA ILE A 545 7.97 -1.28 -33.85
C ILE A 545 9.02 -1.01 -32.77
N ALA A 546 8.55 -0.72 -31.56
CA ALA A 546 9.38 -0.32 -30.43
C ALA A 546 10.18 -1.48 -29.84
N ALA A 547 9.58 -2.68 -29.79
CA ALA A 547 10.25 -3.91 -29.34
C ALA A 547 9.59 -5.15 -29.93
N SER A 548 10.38 -6.19 -30.20
CA SER A 548 9.89 -7.53 -30.50
C SER A 548 10.79 -8.61 -29.91
N TYR A 549 10.19 -9.62 -29.30
CA TYR A 549 10.92 -10.77 -28.73
C TYR A 549 10.03 -12.01 -28.65
N ASP A 550 10.63 -13.17 -28.82
CA ASP A 550 9.99 -14.46 -28.55
C ASP A 550 10.07 -14.80 -27.07
N ALA A 551 8.98 -15.30 -26.53
CA ALA A 551 8.84 -15.62 -25.12
C ALA A 551 8.26 -17.03 -24.94
N PRO A 552 9.03 -17.98 -24.38
CA PRO A 552 8.52 -19.30 -24.05
C PRO A 552 7.63 -19.22 -22.80
N VAL A 553 6.41 -19.74 -22.91
CA VAL A 553 5.41 -19.84 -21.84
C VAL A 553 5.29 -21.31 -21.44
N ARG A 554 5.86 -21.64 -20.28
CA ARG A 554 5.74 -22.98 -19.70
C ARG A 554 4.30 -23.34 -19.37
N GLY A 555 4.01 -24.63 -19.35
CA GLY A 555 2.69 -25.21 -19.12
C GLY A 555 2.09 -24.93 -17.75
N ASP A 556 2.93 -24.70 -16.74
CA ASP A 556 2.54 -24.46 -15.35
C ASP A 556 2.47 -22.98 -14.95
N LEU A 557 2.96 -22.08 -15.82
CA LEU A 557 2.90 -20.65 -15.57
C LEU A 557 1.46 -20.13 -15.74
N LEU A 558 1.00 -19.41 -14.73
CA LEU A 558 -0.31 -18.75 -14.72
C LEU A 558 -0.23 -17.26 -15.09
N VAL A 559 0.95 -16.67 -14.95
CA VAL A 559 1.21 -15.26 -15.26
C VAL A 559 2.58 -15.14 -15.89
N THR A 560 2.67 -14.41 -17.00
CA THR A 560 3.94 -13.94 -17.59
C THR A 560 3.96 -12.43 -17.62
N LEU A 561 5.16 -11.87 -17.50
CA LEU A 561 5.38 -10.43 -17.42
C LEU A 561 6.54 -10.07 -18.33
N TYR A 562 6.34 -9.03 -19.14
CA TYR A 562 7.36 -8.52 -20.04
C TYR A 562 7.50 -7.00 -19.92
N ARG A 563 8.72 -6.55 -19.63
CA ARG A 563 9.10 -5.14 -19.49
C ARG A 563 10.24 -4.84 -20.46
N PRO A 564 9.95 -4.38 -21.69
CA PRO A 564 11.00 -3.97 -22.62
C PRO A 564 11.71 -2.71 -22.11
N PRO A 565 13.05 -2.60 -22.25
CA PRO A 565 13.82 -1.43 -21.84
C PRO A 565 13.70 -0.31 -22.89
N LEU A 566 12.50 0.23 -23.07
CA LEU A 566 12.22 1.26 -24.06
C LEU A 566 12.90 2.58 -23.68
N ARG A 567 13.55 3.23 -24.65
CA ARG A 567 14.03 4.60 -24.48
C ARG A 567 12.85 5.57 -24.30
N LEU A 568 13.08 6.56 -23.45
CA LEU A 568 12.13 7.61 -23.11
C LEU A 568 12.49 8.93 -23.83
N PRO A 569 11.51 9.85 -24.00
CA PRO A 569 10.10 9.69 -23.68
C PRO A 569 9.37 8.76 -24.66
N LEU A 570 8.33 8.07 -24.20
CA LEU A 570 7.41 7.33 -25.06
C LEU A 570 6.56 8.32 -25.86
N ARG A 571 6.43 8.12 -27.17
CA ARG A 571 5.53 8.96 -27.98
C ARG A 571 4.09 8.90 -27.42
N PRO A 572 3.42 10.03 -27.10
CA PRO A 572 2.05 10.01 -26.63
C PRO A 572 1.08 9.51 -27.70
N GLY A 573 -0.01 8.88 -27.28
CA GLY A 573 -1.05 8.34 -28.15
C GLY A 573 -1.47 6.91 -27.78
N ALA A 574 -2.13 6.25 -28.73
CA ALA A 574 -2.62 4.88 -28.60
C ALA A 574 -1.54 3.87 -28.98
N TRP A 575 -0.90 3.26 -27.98
CA TRP A 575 0.05 2.17 -28.17
C TRP A 575 -0.66 0.83 -28.33
N SER A 576 0.01 -0.13 -28.96
CA SER A 576 -0.48 -1.50 -29.13
C SER A 576 0.58 -2.51 -28.71
N VAL A 577 0.16 -3.54 -27.95
CA VAL A 577 0.98 -4.73 -27.71
C VAL A 577 0.26 -5.94 -28.31
N ARG A 578 0.94 -6.61 -29.25
CA ARG A 578 0.42 -7.76 -29.99
C ARG A 578 1.11 -9.04 -29.58
N LEU A 579 0.34 -10.12 -29.53
CA LEU A 579 0.83 -11.49 -29.39
C LEU A 579 0.67 -12.23 -30.71
N LEU A 580 1.74 -12.86 -31.16
CA LEU A 580 1.75 -13.69 -32.35
C LEU A 580 2.16 -15.12 -32.02
N VAL A 581 1.63 -16.06 -32.78
CA VAL A 581 2.07 -17.46 -32.81
C VAL A 581 2.39 -17.83 -34.24
N ARG A 582 3.62 -18.30 -34.49
CA ARG A 582 4.12 -18.59 -35.85
C ARG A 582 3.82 -17.42 -36.80
N TRP A 583 4.13 -16.20 -36.36
CA TRP A 583 3.93 -14.95 -37.10
C TRP A 583 2.46 -14.60 -37.45
N ARG A 584 1.48 -15.27 -36.86
CA ARG A 584 0.05 -14.92 -36.99
C ARG A 584 -0.43 -14.16 -35.76
N PRO A 585 -1.06 -12.98 -35.90
CA PRO A 585 -1.67 -12.27 -34.78
C PRO A 585 -2.72 -13.13 -34.08
N VAL A 586 -2.63 -13.21 -32.76
CA VAL A 586 -3.55 -13.97 -31.91
C VAL A 586 -4.35 -13.06 -30.99
N ALA A 587 -3.68 -12.09 -30.37
CA ALA A 587 -4.32 -11.12 -29.49
C ALA A 587 -3.61 -9.76 -29.57
N GLU A 588 -4.34 -8.71 -29.20
CA GLU A 588 -3.85 -7.33 -29.11
C GLU A 588 -4.45 -6.67 -27.87
N VAL A 589 -3.68 -5.82 -27.21
CA VAL A 589 -4.18 -4.87 -26.22
C VAL A 589 -3.69 -3.48 -26.58
N LEU A 590 -4.58 -2.49 -26.55
CA LEU A 590 -4.20 -1.09 -26.67
C LEU A 590 -4.06 -0.46 -25.29
N PHE A 591 -3.13 0.49 -25.17
CA PHE A 591 -3.00 1.32 -23.98
C PHE A 591 -2.68 2.77 -24.36
N MET A 592 -3.05 3.69 -23.48
CA MET A 592 -2.84 5.12 -23.68
C MET A 592 -1.52 5.56 -23.04
N VAL A 593 -0.71 6.31 -23.78
CA VAL A 593 0.32 7.19 -23.20
C VAL A 593 -0.20 8.62 -23.35
N CYS A 594 -0.58 9.24 -22.23
CA CYS A 594 -1.22 10.55 -22.23
C CYS A 594 -0.19 11.66 -22.54
N PRO A 595 -0.44 12.55 -23.51
CA PRO A 595 0.37 13.76 -23.64
C PRO A 595 0.15 14.65 -22.41
N LEU A 596 1.23 15.24 -21.91
CA LEU A 596 1.18 16.05 -20.70
C LEU A 596 0.74 17.48 -20.99
N ALA A 597 -0.22 18.01 -20.23
CA ALA A 597 -0.55 19.43 -20.20
C ALA A 597 0.36 20.23 -19.24
N PHE A 598 1.04 19.53 -18.33
CA PHE A 598 1.94 20.09 -17.33
C PHE A 598 3.27 19.35 -17.32
N LEU A 599 4.36 20.04 -16.99
CA LEU A 599 5.67 19.45 -16.70
C LEU A 599 6.24 20.16 -15.50
N ASP A 600 6.53 19.38 -14.46
CA ASP A 600 6.88 19.85 -13.13
C ASP A 600 5.80 20.76 -12.54
N GLY A 601 4.52 20.42 -12.78
CA GLY A 601 3.36 21.19 -12.34
C GLY A 601 3.14 22.53 -13.05
N GLN A 602 3.95 22.86 -14.07
CA GLN A 602 3.82 24.10 -14.84
C GLN A 602 3.18 23.83 -16.22
N PRO A 603 2.35 24.73 -16.75
CA PRO A 603 1.76 24.59 -18.09
C PRO A 603 2.81 24.36 -19.20
N MET A 604 2.40 23.65 -20.25
CA MET A 604 3.24 23.39 -21.42
C MET A 604 3.62 24.65 -22.20
N THR A 605 4.92 24.83 -22.44
CA THR A 605 5.45 25.67 -23.51
C THR A 605 5.77 24.81 -24.74
N LYS A 606 6.05 25.43 -25.89
CA LYS A 606 6.42 24.70 -27.11
C LYS A 606 7.68 23.86 -26.94
N GLU A 607 8.68 24.38 -26.25
CA GLU A 607 9.95 23.69 -26.00
C GLU A 607 9.74 22.48 -25.08
N LYS A 608 8.93 22.65 -24.02
CA LYS A 608 8.55 21.56 -23.12
C LYS A 608 7.73 20.50 -23.84
N ALA A 609 6.75 20.90 -24.66
CA ALA A 609 5.93 19.98 -25.46
C ALA A 609 6.80 19.17 -26.44
N ALA A 610 7.72 19.82 -27.15
CA ALA A 610 8.65 19.14 -28.06
C ALA A 610 9.52 18.12 -27.32
N TYR A 611 10.11 18.51 -26.19
CA TYR A 611 10.86 17.59 -25.33
C TYR A 611 10.01 16.42 -24.85
N ALA A 612 8.73 16.68 -24.60
CA ALA A 612 7.83 15.75 -23.95
C ALA A 612 7.15 14.75 -24.89
N HIS A 613 6.80 15.17 -26.10
CA HIS A 613 5.81 14.49 -26.94
C HIS A 613 6.39 13.96 -28.26
N MET A 614 7.63 14.31 -28.64
CA MET A 614 8.23 13.85 -29.91
C MET A 614 8.55 12.34 -29.95
N GLY A 615 8.68 11.70 -28.78
CA GLY A 615 9.20 10.34 -28.64
C GLY A 615 10.73 10.32 -28.51
N PRO A 616 11.37 9.14 -28.53
CA PRO A 616 12.81 9.03 -28.34
C PRO A 616 13.57 9.57 -29.56
N PRO A 617 14.81 10.04 -29.39
CA PRO A 617 15.65 10.50 -30.51
C PRO A 617 15.71 9.48 -31.64
N GLN A 618 15.59 9.95 -32.88
CA GLN A 618 15.62 9.12 -34.11
C GLN A 618 14.53 8.04 -34.18
N ASN A 619 13.46 8.13 -33.37
CA ASN A 619 12.39 7.11 -33.28
C ASN A 619 12.91 5.72 -32.88
N LYS A 620 14.06 5.66 -32.19
CA LYS A 620 14.68 4.40 -31.76
C LYS A 620 14.37 4.15 -30.29
N TYR A 621 13.48 3.20 -30.03
CA TYR A 621 13.17 2.74 -28.67
C TYR A 621 14.19 1.73 -28.14
N LEU A 622 14.86 0.99 -29.03
CA LEU A 622 15.93 0.03 -28.75
C LEU A 622 17.06 0.23 -29.76
N GLU A 623 18.26 -0.26 -29.44
CA GLU A 623 19.39 -0.25 -30.40
C GLU A 623 19.11 -1.13 -31.62
N GLN A 624 18.44 -2.25 -31.41
CA GLN A 624 18.03 -3.15 -32.48
C GLN A 624 16.85 -2.57 -33.26
N SER A 625 16.94 -2.55 -34.59
CA SER A 625 15.84 -2.20 -35.48
C SER A 625 14.97 -3.43 -35.80
N PHE A 626 13.65 -3.22 -35.83
CA PHE A 626 12.66 -4.25 -36.14
C PHE A 626 11.89 -3.98 -37.44
N GLN A 627 12.35 -3.06 -38.29
CA GLN A 627 11.65 -2.66 -39.51
C GLN A 627 11.33 -3.83 -40.47
N GLY A 628 12.13 -4.90 -40.47
CA GLY A 628 11.86 -6.11 -41.26
C GLY A 628 10.53 -6.81 -40.92
N LEU A 629 10.00 -6.60 -39.70
CA LEU A 629 8.74 -7.20 -39.25
C LEU A 629 7.50 -6.46 -39.77
N ARG A 630 7.63 -5.25 -40.33
CA ARG A 630 6.49 -4.45 -40.82
C ARG A 630 5.63 -5.20 -41.83
N ARG A 631 6.28 -5.89 -42.79
CA ARG A 631 5.60 -6.68 -43.83
C ARG A 631 4.81 -7.83 -43.23
N VAL A 632 5.39 -8.51 -42.24
CA VAL A 632 4.76 -9.63 -41.53
C VAL A 632 3.53 -9.15 -40.74
N LEU A 633 3.65 -7.98 -40.11
CA LEU A 633 2.62 -7.36 -39.28
C LEU A 633 1.55 -6.60 -40.08
N LYS A 634 1.68 -6.53 -41.41
CA LYS A 634 0.79 -5.77 -42.33
C LYS A 634 0.56 -4.33 -41.85
N LEU A 635 1.61 -3.67 -41.37
CA LEU A 635 1.51 -2.29 -40.88
C LEU A 635 1.38 -1.31 -42.06
N PRO A 636 0.58 -0.23 -41.92
CA PRO A 636 0.45 0.82 -42.94
C PRO A 636 1.79 1.52 -43.22
N VAL A 637 1.86 2.25 -44.34
CA VAL A 637 3.07 2.98 -44.79
C VAL A 637 3.44 4.06 -43.77
N GLU A 638 4.74 4.19 -43.47
CA GLU A 638 5.27 4.98 -42.33
C GLU A 638 4.92 6.48 -42.32
N ASN A 639 4.60 7.08 -43.47
CA ASN A 639 4.63 8.54 -43.59
C ASN A 639 3.48 9.27 -42.90
N THR A 640 2.26 8.72 -42.88
CA THR A 640 1.09 9.45 -42.35
C THR A 640 1.08 9.55 -40.83
N GLY A 641 1.28 8.43 -40.13
CA GLY A 641 1.30 8.41 -38.66
C GLY A 641 2.47 9.17 -38.05
N GLN A 642 3.61 9.23 -38.75
CA GLN A 642 4.78 9.99 -38.29
C GLN A 642 4.59 11.50 -38.49
N GLN A 643 3.93 11.93 -39.56
CA GLN A 643 3.58 13.34 -39.78
C GLN A 643 2.63 13.84 -38.70
N GLU A 644 1.53 13.12 -38.47
CA GLU A 644 0.55 13.45 -37.42
C GLU A 644 1.21 13.52 -36.03
N ALA A 645 2.10 12.56 -35.70
CA ALA A 645 2.83 12.57 -34.44
C ALA A 645 3.74 13.80 -34.28
N ASN A 646 4.42 14.23 -35.34
CA ASN A 646 5.29 15.40 -35.30
C ASN A 646 4.49 16.71 -35.13
N GLU A 647 3.32 16.81 -35.77
CA GLU A 647 2.41 17.95 -35.62
C GLU A 647 1.84 18.01 -34.20
N HIS A 648 1.37 16.88 -33.67
CA HIS A 648 0.82 16.80 -32.31
C HIS A 648 1.86 17.12 -31.23
N ALA A 649 3.13 16.77 -31.45
CA ALA A 649 4.19 16.98 -30.46
C ALA A 649 4.52 18.45 -30.17
N LEU A 650 4.02 19.39 -30.98
CA LEU A 650 4.25 20.83 -30.82
C LEU A 650 3.01 21.58 -30.33
N LEU A 651 1.90 20.87 -30.09
CA LEU A 651 0.65 21.49 -29.63
C LEU A 651 0.80 22.04 -28.20
N THR A 652 0.20 23.20 -27.97
CA THR A 652 0.05 23.82 -26.65
C THR A 652 -1.39 24.28 -26.42
N ASP A 653 -1.69 24.69 -25.19
CA ASP A 653 -2.94 25.36 -24.81
C ASP A 653 -4.20 24.60 -25.28
N LYS A 654 -5.13 25.30 -25.95
CA LYS A 654 -6.41 24.74 -26.40
C LYS A 654 -6.24 23.56 -27.35
N ALA A 655 -5.25 23.61 -28.25
CA ALA A 655 -5.04 22.55 -29.23
C ALA A 655 -4.49 21.27 -28.56
N LEU A 656 -3.57 21.43 -27.60
CA LEU A 656 -3.08 20.33 -26.78
C LEU A 656 -4.21 19.69 -25.97
N TRP A 657 -5.06 20.49 -25.34
CA TRP A 657 -6.21 19.98 -24.60
C TRP A 657 -7.22 19.24 -25.48
N ALA A 658 -7.48 19.72 -26.69
CA ALA A 658 -8.35 19.03 -27.64
C ALA A 658 -7.79 17.64 -28.01
N TRP A 659 -6.45 17.54 -28.19
CA TRP A 659 -5.79 16.26 -28.42
C TRP A 659 -5.87 15.33 -27.18
N ILE A 660 -5.61 15.86 -25.99
CA ILE A 660 -5.71 15.12 -24.72
C ILE A 660 -7.13 14.57 -24.53
N GLU A 661 -8.16 15.42 -24.65
CA GLU A 661 -9.56 15.05 -24.46
C GLU A 661 -10.02 14.01 -25.50
N ASN A 662 -9.61 14.15 -26.76
CA ASN A 662 -9.86 13.15 -27.80
C ASN A 662 -9.22 11.81 -27.44
N LEU A 663 -7.94 11.81 -27.03
CA LEU A 663 -7.26 10.59 -26.66
C LEU A 663 -7.88 9.93 -25.42
N ILE A 664 -8.22 10.70 -24.39
CA ILE A 664 -8.87 10.19 -23.18
C ILE A 664 -10.22 9.57 -23.52
N SER A 665 -11.07 10.23 -24.31
CA SER A 665 -12.39 9.70 -24.70
C SER A 665 -12.34 8.40 -25.51
N ARG A 666 -11.20 8.06 -26.11
CA ARG A 666 -10.98 6.76 -26.75
C ARG A 666 -10.72 5.62 -25.77
N PHE A 667 -10.18 5.92 -24.59
CA PHE A 667 -9.72 4.93 -23.60
C PHE A 667 -10.50 4.96 -22.28
N TRP A 668 -11.35 5.98 -22.10
CA TRP A 668 -12.15 6.19 -20.91
C TRP A 668 -13.59 6.48 -21.30
N VAL A 669 -14.51 5.88 -20.56
CA VAL A 669 -15.94 6.16 -20.65
C VAL A 669 -16.33 7.05 -19.48
N LEU A 670 -16.97 8.17 -19.79
CA LEU A 670 -17.53 9.09 -18.80
C LEU A 670 -18.88 8.51 -18.39
N ALA A 671 -19.03 8.20 -17.11
CA ALA A 671 -20.25 7.60 -16.59
C ALA A 671 -21.27 8.69 -16.22
N ASP A 672 -20.89 9.57 -15.29
CA ASP A 672 -21.82 10.51 -14.68
C ASP A 672 -21.07 11.66 -13.95
N THR A 673 -21.77 12.75 -13.62
CA THR A 673 -21.25 13.86 -12.81
C THR A 673 -22.30 14.33 -11.81
N CYS A 674 -21.89 14.65 -10.59
CA CYS A 674 -22.77 15.13 -9.53
C CYS A 674 -22.24 16.43 -8.89
N SER A 675 -23.11 17.18 -8.21
CA SER A 675 -22.73 18.37 -7.42
C SER A 675 -22.61 18.03 -5.93
N VAL A 676 -21.49 18.45 -5.32
CA VAL A 676 -21.20 18.23 -3.89
C VAL A 676 -21.88 19.30 -3.02
N SER A 677 -22.01 20.54 -3.51
CA SER A 677 -22.57 21.68 -2.77
C SER A 677 -24.07 21.91 -3.01
N GLU A 678 -24.68 21.15 -3.92
CA GLU A 678 -26.13 21.19 -4.22
C GLU A 678 -26.62 22.58 -4.69
N SER A 679 -25.69 23.41 -5.21
CA SER A 679 -25.96 24.72 -5.80
C SER A 679 -26.54 24.59 -7.21
N SER A 680 -26.06 23.63 -8.01
CA SER A 680 -26.56 23.30 -9.35
C SER A 680 -28.07 23.03 -9.41
N VAL A 681 -28.60 22.30 -8.41
CA VAL A 681 -30.02 21.96 -8.30
C VAL A 681 -30.87 23.23 -8.09
N ARG A 682 -30.37 24.18 -7.29
CA ARG A 682 -31.02 25.48 -7.06
C ARG A 682 -30.97 26.39 -8.28
N LEU A 683 -29.98 26.20 -9.16
CA LEU A 683 -29.81 26.93 -10.42
C LEU A 683 -30.56 26.29 -11.60
N GLY A 684 -31.30 25.20 -11.38
CA GLY A 684 -32.14 24.55 -12.39
C GLY A 684 -31.41 23.55 -13.30
N CYS A 685 -30.18 23.17 -12.98
CA CYS A 685 -29.45 22.15 -13.75
C CYS A 685 -29.89 20.73 -13.32
N GLN A 686 -30.80 20.13 -14.08
CA GLN A 686 -31.33 18.79 -13.78
C GLN A 686 -30.36 17.65 -14.11
N SER A 687 -29.33 17.89 -14.92
CA SER A 687 -28.32 16.87 -15.28
C SER A 687 -27.22 16.69 -14.22
N LEU A 688 -27.21 17.50 -13.15
CA LEU A 688 -26.24 17.42 -12.06
C LEU A 688 -26.94 17.06 -10.74
N PRO A 689 -27.20 15.77 -10.46
CA PRO A 689 -27.80 15.33 -9.21
C PRO A 689 -26.87 15.62 -8.00
N PRO A 690 -27.41 15.67 -6.76
CA PRO A 690 -26.60 15.72 -5.55
C PRO A 690 -25.71 14.48 -5.38
N CYS A 691 -24.42 14.68 -5.12
CA CYS A 691 -23.47 13.56 -4.94
C CYS A 691 -23.86 12.60 -3.81
N ARG A 692 -24.52 13.08 -2.75
CA ARG A 692 -25.01 12.23 -1.65
C ARG A 692 -26.09 11.22 -2.07
N GLN A 693 -26.75 11.45 -3.21
CA GLN A 693 -27.78 10.57 -3.76
C GLN A 693 -27.23 9.65 -4.86
N SER A 694 -26.06 9.97 -5.41
CA SER A 694 -25.39 9.17 -6.45
C SER A 694 -24.62 8.00 -5.83
N VAL A 695 -25.11 6.77 -6.03
CA VAL A 695 -24.58 5.52 -5.40
C VAL A 695 -23.08 5.25 -5.66
N TRP A 696 -22.52 5.85 -6.70
CA TRP A 696 -21.11 5.71 -7.09
C TRP A 696 -20.21 6.76 -6.44
N SER A 697 -20.78 7.87 -5.95
CA SER A 697 -20.02 9.02 -5.45
C SER A 697 -19.27 8.69 -4.17
N SER A 698 -18.12 9.32 -3.97
CA SER A 698 -17.41 9.25 -2.69
C SER A 698 -18.19 9.89 -1.54
N HIS A 699 -19.21 10.71 -1.84
CA HIS A 699 -20.11 11.33 -0.86
C HIS A 699 -21.37 10.51 -0.57
N TYR A 700 -21.57 9.38 -1.24
CA TYR A 700 -22.69 8.51 -0.94
C TYR A 700 -22.55 7.89 0.47
N PRO A 701 -23.65 7.73 1.23
CA PRO A 701 -23.61 7.12 2.56
C PRO A 701 -22.91 5.76 2.56
N ASP A 702 -21.97 5.59 3.48
CA ASP A 702 -21.15 4.38 3.59
C ASP A 702 -21.16 3.84 5.04
N PRO A 703 -22.30 3.29 5.50
CA PRO A 703 -22.48 2.95 6.89
C PRO A 703 -21.45 1.97 7.45
N LYS A 704 -20.82 1.12 6.61
CA LYS A 704 -19.79 0.16 7.06
C LYS A 704 -18.48 0.84 7.48
N SER A 705 -18.21 2.07 7.03
CA SER A 705 -17.03 2.86 7.41
C SER A 705 -17.37 4.12 8.20
N GLU A 706 -18.66 4.41 8.40
CA GLU A 706 -19.13 5.46 9.30
C GLU A 706 -19.08 5.01 10.76
N LEU A 707 -18.75 5.97 11.63
CA LEU A 707 -18.62 5.75 13.06
C LEU A 707 -19.81 6.42 13.78
N GLY A 708 -20.49 5.67 14.65
CA GLY A 708 -21.65 6.15 15.41
C GLY A 708 -21.32 6.53 16.85
N PRO A 709 -22.32 6.98 17.63
CA PRO A 709 -22.17 7.10 19.09
C PRO A 709 -21.92 5.73 19.73
N VAL A 710 -21.33 5.73 20.93
CA VAL A 710 -21.14 4.52 21.73
C VAL A 710 -22.51 4.01 22.20
N GLN A 711 -22.79 2.74 21.93
CA GLN A 711 -24.01 2.05 22.33
C GLN A 711 -23.99 1.68 23.82
N LEU A 712 -25.14 1.27 24.40
CA LEU A 712 -25.25 0.88 25.81
C LEU A 712 -24.35 -0.31 26.19
N ASN A 713 -24.07 -1.20 25.25
CA ASN A 713 -23.15 -2.33 25.42
C ASN A 713 -21.66 -1.94 25.28
N GLY A 714 -21.35 -0.65 25.09
CA GLY A 714 -20.00 -0.13 24.93
C GLY A 714 -19.40 -0.26 23.52
N THR A 715 -20.12 -0.81 22.54
CA THR A 715 -19.64 -0.95 21.15
C THR A 715 -20.09 0.20 20.25
N ILE A 716 -19.52 0.28 19.06
CA ILE A 716 -19.99 1.16 17.97
C ILE A 716 -20.31 0.38 16.68
N ARG A 717 -19.95 -0.91 16.63
CA ARG A 717 -20.49 -1.89 15.68
C ARG A 717 -21.80 -2.41 16.19
#